data_AF-F8LEP6-F1
#
_entry.id   AF-F8LEP6-F1
#
_cell.length_a   1.000
_cell.length_b   1.000
_cell.length_c   1.000
_cell.angle_alpha   90.00
_cell.angle_beta   90.00
_cell.angle_gamma   90.00
#
_symmetry.space_group_name_H-M   'P 1'
#
loop_
_entity.id
_entity.type
_entity.pdbx_description
1 polymer ?
#
loop_
_entity_poly.entity_id
_entity_poly.type
_entity_poly.pdbx_seq_one_letter_code
_entity_poly.pdbx_strand_id
1 'polypeptide(L)'
;MGQFQAMFTQIFYLTVVLLIISFSPQHQQPPLTLSPLPAFLLGSAAYIFTLILIALQNILFSKWLRNTHHILLATANALLILFLLAIHSLLIFPSILLVSAASLTLYFGGLYVFHRSAYPRIPAGSRGLASSANLYAINHLRFLLPFCLPFLLIACIMDAITLIPADKVELSRSYSALFTIGLLALLLLIVLFYPPLTIRIWKCRDLSSSKLKQNLDALCVKAQFKHAGIKTWTVLNHSYTAAIIGILPRFRYIMFTKRLLNELSPRSINAILAHEIGHCAHKHLLYYPAVIFGILVLFALGTPLLEPIASSFTFLALYSLVFFIYLRVVFGYFSRLFERQADLHVYQLGIPVEDMQLALDEIGHATGGTHQVPCWHHYSIQKRIDFLEATKKDPLLIAKHHQHVRLSLILYFILLGVGIIFTYNFFFRKYQTMKTLDQLRHSYKQSEAKALEAFQKFLSFPSISSEAEYTPHLLECAGWLREKMNSLGLTTQLWKTSGHPILFGEDLSAGPSKPTLLIYNHYDVQPVDPLELWKSPPFEPAIRNGQIYARGAQDNKGQCFYVMQALKLLREKNGGYPINIKWLIEGEEETGSEGLEGILAEKSQELKADYLAIVDLGIPGPNIPAITLGTRGILTMDIVVKGSNTDLHSGVHGGIVFNPIHALVHILSSCRDKEGKITVPGFYDSVSPINDREKERLFLDFDEKEYHQAFGALPTGGETRLTPFERAWTRPTLEINGIHGGYTGDGFKTVIPAQASAKISCRLVPRQDPKQIGPLVAEYLKSLAPEGIEVEVNVHPGSGSACRSDIRSKGVQAFSKAYEEVFGQPISYTYEGGSIPIINALSEASGSEVILLGLGLADDYMHAPNEHFGIDRLEKGALIMALGILNI
;
A
#
# COMPACT_ATOMS: atom_id res chain seq x y z
N MET A 1 -35.24 34.70 -4.34
CA MET A 1 -34.29 33.67 -3.87
C MET A 1 -33.65 32.84 -4.99
N GLY A 2 -34.38 32.48 -6.06
CA GLY A 2 -33.88 31.48 -7.02
C GLY A 2 -32.67 31.85 -7.91
N GLN A 3 -32.41 33.13 -8.20
CA GLN A 3 -31.21 33.51 -8.99
C GLN A 3 -29.92 33.53 -8.16
N PHE A 4 -29.99 33.97 -6.91
CA PHE A 4 -28.84 33.97 -5.99
C PHE A 4 -28.46 32.54 -5.55
N GLN A 5 -29.47 31.70 -5.30
CA GLN A 5 -29.29 30.27 -5.06
C GLN A 5 -28.68 29.55 -6.27
N ALA A 6 -29.09 29.89 -7.49
CA ALA A 6 -28.49 29.36 -8.71
C ALA A 6 -27.01 29.74 -8.85
N MET A 7 -26.62 30.97 -8.50
CA MET A 7 -25.22 31.41 -8.56
C MET A 7 -24.31 30.68 -7.57
N PHE A 8 -24.69 30.58 -6.30
CA PHE A 8 -23.88 29.84 -5.31
C PHE A 8 -23.76 28.36 -5.67
N THR A 9 -24.82 27.79 -6.23
CA THR A 9 -24.81 26.43 -6.76
C THR A 9 -23.82 26.29 -7.92
N GLN A 10 -23.70 27.28 -8.80
CA GLN A 10 -22.73 27.26 -9.90
C GLN A 10 -21.28 27.41 -9.44
N ILE A 11 -21.01 28.30 -8.48
CA ILE A 11 -19.67 28.41 -7.86
C ILE A 11 -19.29 27.08 -7.19
N PHE A 12 -20.26 26.45 -6.53
CA PHE A 12 -20.08 25.15 -5.90
C PHE A 12 -19.69 24.08 -6.94
N TYR A 13 -20.42 23.96 -8.05
CA TYR A 13 -20.12 22.98 -9.09
C TYR A 13 -18.77 23.26 -9.75
N LEU A 14 -18.45 24.52 -9.99
CA LEU A 14 -17.14 24.93 -10.47
C LEU A 14 -16.03 24.52 -9.49
N THR A 15 -16.28 24.63 -8.18
CA THR A 15 -15.30 24.20 -7.16
C THR A 15 -15.08 22.69 -7.22
N VAL A 16 -16.14 21.89 -7.41
CA VAL A 16 -16.02 20.43 -7.61
C VAL A 16 -15.18 20.12 -8.84
N VAL A 17 -15.50 20.74 -9.98
CA VAL A 17 -14.76 20.63 -11.25
C VAL A 17 -13.27 20.90 -11.02
N LEU A 18 -12.95 22.01 -10.35
CA LEU A 18 -11.56 22.43 -10.10
C LEU A 18 -10.80 21.51 -9.14
N LEU A 19 -11.48 20.96 -8.12
CA LEU A 19 -10.87 19.98 -7.23
C LEU A 19 -10.62 18.65 -7.94
N ILE A 20 -11.55 18.20 -8.79
CA ILE A 20 -11.36 16.97 -9.54
C ILE A 20 -10.18 17.08 -10.52
N ILE A 21 -10.03 18.22 -11.20
CA ILE A 21 -8.81 18.51 -12.00
C ILE A 21 -7.55 18.35 -11.14
N SER A 22 -7.60 18.85 -9.91
CA SER A 22 -6.45 18.88 -8.99
C SER A 22 -6.12 17.52 -8.38
N PHE A 23 -7.08 16.59 -8.31
CA PHE A 23 -6.93 15.26 -7.69
C PHE A 23 -6.89 14.09 -8.69
N SER A 24 -7.01 14.35 -10.00
CA SER A 24 -6.90 13.30 -11.01
C SER A 24 -5.50 12.67 -10.94
N PRO A 25 -5.37 11.34 -10.74
CA PRO A 25 -4.07 10.68 -10.61
C PRO A 25 -3.23 10.93 -11.87
N GLN A 26 -2.00 11.41 -11.70
CA GLN A 26 -1.19 11.88 -12.82
C GLN A 26 -0.24 10.84 -13.42
N HIS A 27 -0.08 9.64 -12.85
CA HIS A 27 1.06 8.78 -13.23
C HIS A 27 0.86 7.27 -13.12
N GLN A 28 -0.36 6.74 -13.12
CA GLN A 28 -0.57 5.31 -13.29
C GLN A 28 -1.15 5.02 -14.67
N GLN A 29 -0.49 4.14 -15.42
CA GLN A 29 -0.96 3.63 -16.71
C GLN A 29 -2.47 3.34 -16.64
N PRO A 30 -3.25 3.65 -17.69
CA PRO A 30 -4.70 3.52 -17.59
C PRO A 30 -5.08 2.04 -17.49
N PRO A 31 -5.71 1.54 -16.41
CA PRO A 31 -6.28 0.20 -16.42
C PRO A 31 -7.75 0.22 -16.87
N LEU A 32 -8.23 1.33 -17.46
CA LEU A 32 -9.60 1.45 -17.94
C LEU A 32 -9.61 2.08 -19.34
N THR A 33 -9.29 1.27 -20.34
CA THR A 33 -9.83 1.48 -21.69
C THR A 33 -11.31 1.10 -21.68
N LEU A 34 -12.15 1.86 -20.98
CA LEU A 34 -13.59 1.75 -21.16
C LEU A 34 -13.89 2.19 -22.60
N SER A 35 -14.41 1.28 -23.41
CA SER A 35 -14.91 1.65 -24.73
C SER A 35 -16.00 2.73 -24.57
N PRO A 36 -16.26 3.55 -25.61
CA PRO A 36 -17.15 4.71 -25.51
C PRO A 36 -18.56 4.39 -24.98
N LEU A 37 -19.02 3.16 -25.21
CA LEU A 37 -20.36 2.70 -24.84
C LEU A 37 -20.52 2.45 -23.33
N PRO A 38 -19.67 1.68 -22.63
CA PRO A 38 -19.63 1.60 -21.17
C PRO A 38 -19.55 2.97 -20.48
N ALA A 39 -18.71 3.89 -20.98
CA ALA A 39 -18.58 5.23 -20.44
C ALA A 39 -19.89 6.04 -20.58
N PHE A 40 -20.55 5.93 -21.74
CA PHE A 40 -21.87 6.51 -21.99
C PHE A 40 -22.97 5.92 -21.11
N LEU A 41 -22.99 4.59 -20.93
CA LEU A 41 -23.97 3.89 -20.09
C LEU A 41 -23.79 4.24 -18.61
N LEU A 42 -22.56 4.32 -18.11
CA LEU A 42 -22.26 4.77 -16.75
C LEU A 42 -22.63 6.24 -16.54
N GLY A 43 -22.30 7.12 -17.49
CA GLY A 43 -22.71 8.54 -17.44
C GLY A 43 -24.24 8.68 -17.40
N SER A 44 -24.94 7.85 -18.16
CA SER A 44 -26.40 7.78 -18.17
C SER A 44 -26.96 7.24 -16.85
N ALA A 45 -26.34 6.21 -16.26
CA ALA A 45 -26.73 5.65 -14.96
C ALA A 45 -26.50 6.65 -13.81
N ALA A 46 -25.38 7.38 -13.81
CA ALA A 46 -25.11 8.44 -12.83
C ALA A 46 -26.10 9.61 -12.96
N TYR A 47 -26.47 9.97 -14.19
CA TYR A 47 -27.53 10.96 -14.46
C TYR A 47 -28.89 10.48 -13.92
N ILE A 48 -29.28 9.24 -14.22
CA ILE A 48 -30.53 8.64 -13.73
C ILE A 48 -30.52 8.52 -12.20
N PHE A 49 -29.43 8.09 -11.58
CA PHE A 49 -29.29 8.01 -10.13
C PHE A 49 -29.41 9.38 -9.46
N THR A 50 -28.87 10.42 -10.09
CA THR A 50 -29.05 11.81 -9.64
C THR A 50 -30.52 12.23 -9.73
N LEU A 51 -31.22 11.86 -10.80
CA LEU A 51 -32.67 12.08 -10.91
C LEU A 51 -33.45 11.31 -9.84
N ILE A 52 -33.02 10.10 -9.48
CA ILE A 52 -33.60 9.30 -8.40
C ILE A 52 -33.35 9.96 -7.04
N LEU A 53 -32.14 10.45 -6.75
CA LEU A 53 -31.85 11.21 -5.53
C LEU A 53 -32.67 12.50 -5.43
N ILE A 54 -32.88 13.18 -6.57
CA ILE A 54 -33.76 14.34 -6.67
C ILE A 54 -35.23 13.95 -6.40
N ALA A 55 -35.69 12.81 -6.92
CA ALA A 55 -37.03 12.30 -6.69
C ALA A 55 -37.26 11.83 -5.25
N LEU A 56 -36.30 11.12 -4.65
CA LEU A 56 -36.30 10.71 -3.25
C LEU A 56 -36.26 11.92 -2.30
N GLN A 57 -35.54 12.99 -2.66
CA GLN A 57 -35.58 14.26 -1.93
C GLN A 57 -36.97 14.89 -1.93
N ASN A 58 -37.72 14.80 -3.04
CA ASN A 58 -39.09 15.31 -3.11
C ASN A 58 -40.06 14.51 -2.23
N ILE A 59 -39.78 13.22 -2.00
CA ILE A 59 -40.57 12.36 -1.12
C ILE A 59 -40.21 12.59 0.35
N LEU A 60 -38.92 12.76 0.69
CA LEU A 60 -38.44 12.87 2.07
C LEU A 60 -38.51 14.29 2.67
N PHE A 61 -38.43 15.35 1.86
CA PHE A 61 -38.43 16.75 2.32
C PHE A 61 -39.58 17.53 1.67
N SER A 62 -40.79 17.34 2.19
CA SER A 62 -41.99 17.97 1.63
C SER A 62 -41.91 19.51 1.63
N LYS A 63 -42.39 20.09 0.51
CA LYS A 63 -42.64 21.53 0.21
C LYS A 63 -41.48 22.45 -0.19
N TRP A 64 -40.21 22.03 -0.22
CA TRP A 64 -39.10 23.00 -0.31
C TRP A 64 -38.45 23.25 -1.70
N LEU A 65 -38.75 22.50 -2.77
CA LEU A 65 -38.11 22.74 -4.09
C LEU A 65 -39.11 23.07 -5.21
N ARG A 66 -39.05 24.32 -5.71
CA ARG A 66 -39.75 24.76 -6.93
C ARG A 66 -39.02 24.32 -8.21
N ASN A 67 -39.80 24.10 -9.27
CA ASN A 67 -39.44 23.57 -10.61
C ASN A 67 -38.16 24.11 -11.30
N THR A 68 -37.64 25.29 -10.95
CA THR A 68 -36.46 25.87 -11.62
C THR A 68 -35.12 25.37 -11.05
N HIS A 69 -35.09 24.95 -9.77
CA HIS A 69 -33.86 24.48 -9.12
C HIS A 69 -33.50 23.04 -9.51
N HIS A 70 -34.48 22.17 -9.70
CA HIS A 70 -34.25 20.80 -10.15
C HIS A 70 -33.58 20.74 -11.53
N ILE A 71 -33.98 21.62 -12.44
CA ILE A 71 -33.39 21.74 -13.77
C ILE A 71 -31.94 22.23 -13.68
N LEU A 72 -31.67 23.26 -12.86
CA LEU A 72 -30.32 23.77 -12.64
C LEU A 72 -29.38 22.74 -12.01
N LEU A 73 -29.87 21.97 -11.04
CA LEU A 73 -29.10 20.91 -10.37
C LEU A 73 -28.84 19.73 -11.30
N ALA A 74 -29.86 19.26 -12.03
CA ALA A 74 -29.74 18.17 -12.99
C ALA A 74 -28.83 18.54 -14.17
N THR A 75 -28.91 19.78 -14.67
CA THR A 75 -28.04 20.26 -15.74
C THR A 75 -26.61 20.48 -15.27
N ALA A 76 -26.39 21.04 -14.08
CA ALA A 76 -25.04 21.18 -13.54
C ALA A 76 -24.37 19.83 -13.26
N ASN A 77 -25.15 18.84 -12.80
CA ASN A 77 -24.70 17.45 -12.69
C ASN A 77 -24.42 16.82 -14.06
N ALA A 78 -25.25 17.05 -15.08
CA ALA A 78 -24.99 16.54 -16.44
C ALA A 78 -23.73 17.16 -17.06
N LEU A 79 -23.49 18.46 -16.84
CA LEU A 79 -22.27 19.16 -17.28
C LEU A 79 -21.03 18.66 -16.52
N LEU A 80 -21.16 18.40 -15.21
CA LEU A 80 -20.11 17.78 -14.41
C LEU A 80 -19.81 16.37 -14.92
N ILE A 81 -20.82 15.55 -15.21
CA ILE A 81 -20.65 14.19 -15.76
C ILE A 81 -19.97 14.22 -17.14
N LEU A 82 -20.42 15.10 -18.05
CA LEU A 82 -19.77 15.28 -19.36
C LEU A 82 -18.32 15.76 -19.24
N PHE A 83 -18.05 16.62 -18.25
CA PHE A 83 -16.70 17.08 -17.92
C PHE A 83 -15.81 15.95 -17.36
N LEU A 84 -16.34 15.10 -16.48
CA LEU A 84 -15.63 13.94 -15.94
C LEU A 84 -15.30 12.92 -17.04
N LEU A 85 -16.26 12.68 -17.94
CA LEU A 85 -16.06 11.83 -19.12
C LEU A 85 -14.99 12.43 -20.05
N ALA A 86 -15.00 13.74 -20.27
CA ALA A 86 -14.01 14.40 -21.12
C ALA A 86 -12.60 14.42 -20.52
N ILE A 87 -12.45 14.67 -19.21
CA ILE A 87 -11.14 14.56 -18.52
C ILE A 87 -10.56 13.18 -18.75
N HIS A 88 -11.35 12.12 -18.54
CA HIS A 88 -10.90 10.75 -18.71
C HIS A 88 -10.42 10.46 -20.15
N SER A 89 -11.10 11.03 -21.16
CA SER A 89 -10.71 10.92 -22.58
C SER A 89 -9.51 11.80 -22.98
N LEU A 90 -9.22 12.87 -22.23
CA LEU A 90 -8.21 13.89 -22.53
C LEU A 90 -6.90 13.71 -21.74
N LEU A 91 -6.77 12.67 -20.91
CA LEU A 91 -5.55 12.29 -20.17
C LEU A 91 -4.34 11.90 -21.09
N ILE A 92 -4.40 12.22 -22.38
CA ILE A 92 -3.32 12.03 -23.36
C ILE A 92 -2.33 13.21 -23.33
N PHE A 93 -2.70 14.35 -22.75
CA PHE A 93 -1.83 15.53 -22.70
C PHE A 93 -0.86 15.50 -21.51
N PRO A 94 0.44 15.78 -21.71
CA PRO A 94 1.45 15.78 -20.64
C PRO A 94 1.43 17.04 -19.75
N SER A 95 0.65 18.07 -20.09
CA SER A 95 0.58 19.36 -19.36
C SER A 95 -0.71 19.48 -18.54
N ILE A 96 -0.58 19.78 -17.24
CA ILE A 96 -1.70 20.01 -16.32
C ILE A 96 -2.49 21.22 -16.76
N LEU A 97 -1.82 22.30 -17.18
CA LEU A 97 -2.45 23.51 -17.62
C LEU A 97 -3.32 23.27 -18.86
N LEU A 98 -2.83 22.47 -19.82
CA LEU A 98 -3.56 22.19 -21.06
C LEU A 98 -4.81 21.34 -20.79
N VAL A 99 -4.69 20.30 -19.96
CA VAL A 99 -5.84 19.48 -19.51
C VAL A 99 -6.85 20.36 -18.78
N SER A 100 -6.39 21.20 -17.85
CA SER A 100 -7.24 22.12 -17.08
C SER A 100 -7.98 23.10 -18.00
N ALA A 101 -7.28 23.70 -18.97
CA ALA A 101 -7.84 24.66 -19.91
C ALA A 101 -8.87 24.04 -20.86
N ALA A 102 -8.57 22.85 -21.40
CA ALA A 102 -9.51 22.11 -22.27
C ALA A 102 -10.78 21.75 -21.51
N SER A 103 -10.63 21.25 -20.28
CA SER A 103 -11.75 20.81 -19.44
C SER A 103 -12.63 21.99 -19.03
N LEU A 104 -12.03 23.12 -18.63
CA LEU A 104 -12.78 24.35 -18.35
C LEU A 104 -13.48 24.88 -19.61
N THR A 105 -12.85 24.82 -20.79
CA THR A 105 -13.48 25.28 -22.04
C THR A 105 -14.76 24.51 -22.34
N LEU A 106 -14.76 23.18 -22.17
CA LEU A 106 -15.96 22.35 -22.32
C LEU A 106 -17.05 22.71 -21.30
N TYR A 107 -16.67 22.86 -20.03
CA TYR A 107 -17.59 23.24 -18.96
C TYR A 107 -18.25 24.62 -19.21
N PHE A 108 -17.45 25.64 -19.54
CA PHE A 108 -17.94 26.98 -19.86
C PHE A 108 -18.76 27.01 -21.16
N GLY A 109 -18.40 26.20 -22.16
CA GLY A 109 -19.18 26.03 -23.40
C GLY A 109 -20.57 25.45 -23.13
N GLY A 110 -20.67 24.43 -22.28
CA GLY A 110 -21.95 23.87 -21.85
C GLY A 110 -22.80 24.88 -21.06
N LEU A 111 -22.20 25.61 -20.12
CA LEU A 111 -22.88 26.69 -19.39
C LEU A 111 -23.38 27.81 -20.32
N TYR A 112 -22.62 28.17 -21.36
CA TYR A 112 -23.03 29.16 -22.35
C TYR A 112 -24.33 28.73 -23.06
N VAL A 113 -24.35 27.51 -23.60
CA VAL A 113 -25.52 26.94 -24.29
C VAL A 113 -26.72 26.90 -23.36
N PHE A 114 -26.51 26.51 -22.10
CA PHE A 114 -27.56 26.48 -21.08
C PHE A 114 -28.16 27.86 -20.82
N HIS A 115 -27.33 28.84 -20.43
CA HIS A 115 -27.83 30.17 -20.07
C HIS A 115 -28.49 30.88 -21.26
N ARG A 116 -27.98 30.66 -22.47
CA ARG A 116 -28.60 31.18 -23.69
C ARG A 116 -29.97 30.56 -23.93
N SER A 117 -30.10 29.24 -23.77
CA SER A 117 -31.38 28.52 -23.92
C SER A 117 -32.38 28.81 -22.79
N ALA A 118 -31.90 29.18 -21.60
CA ALA A 118 -32.74 29.54 -20.46
C ALA A 118 -33.29 30.98 -20.55
N TYR A 119 -32.64 31.85 -21.33
CA TYR A 119 -32.99 33.27 -21.44
C TYR A 119 -34.48 33.56 -21.75
N PRO A 120 -35.14 32.86 -22.69
CA PRO A 120 -36.56 33.12 -23.01
C PRO A 120 -37.53 32.81 -21.86
N ARG A 121 -37.10 32.04 -20.85
CA ARG A 121 -37.93 31.65 -19.69
C ARG A 121 -37.85 32.64 -18.53
N ILE A 122 -37.04 33.70 -18.64
CA ILE A 122 -36.89 34.73 -17.61
C ILE A 122 -38.08 35.69 -17.67
N PRO A 123 -38.66 36.15 -16.55
CA PRO A 123 -39.77 37.12 -16.56
C PRO A 123 -39.41 38.43 -17.29
N ALA A 124 -40.33 38.99 -18.07
CA ALA A 124 -40.09 40.16 -18.94
C ALA A 124 -39.51 41.38 -18.19
N GLY A 125 -39.98 41.66 -16.96
CA GLY A 125 -39.44 42.74 -16.13
C GLY A 125 -37.97 42.56 -15.71
N SER A 126 -37.47 41.32 -15.71
CA SER A 126 -36.05 41.02 -15.47
C SER A 126 -35.22 40.96 -16.76
N ARG A 127 -35.83 40.96 -17.96
CA ARG A 127 -35.11 40.97 -19.26
C ARG A 127 -34.58 42.35 -19.63
N GLY A 128 -35.22 43.43 -19.19
CA GLY A 128 -34.93 44.82 -19.62
C GLY A 128 -33.50 45.35 -19.36
N LEU A 129 -32.66 44.62 -18.63
CA LEU A 129 -31.27 45.02 -18.32
C LEU A 129 -30.21 44.21 -19.10
N ALA A 130 -30.60 43.18 -19.85
CA ALA A 130 -29.74 42.43 -20.77
C ALA A 130 -30.35 42.49 -22.17
N SER A 131 -29.68 43.16 -23.10
CA SER A 131 -30.21 43.41 -24.45
C SER A 131 -30.35 42.15 -25.33
N SER A 132 -29.78 40.99 -24.94
CA SER A 132 -29.85 39.73 -25.69
C SER A 132 -29.55 38.49 -24.85
N ALA A 133 -29.98 37.31 -25.34
CA ALA A 133 -29.65 36.00 -24.77
C ALA A 133 -28.14 35.74 -24.67
N ASN A 134 -27.38 36.24 -25.64
CA ASN A 134 -25.92 36.16 -25.66
C ASN A 134 -25.29 36.95 -24.52
N LEU A 135 -25.74 38.19 -24.33
CA LEU A 135 -25.22 39.04 -23.27
C LEU A 135 -25.55 38.46 -21.89
N TYR A 136 -26.73 37.87 -21.73
CA TYR A 136 -27.12 37.16 -20.51
C TYR A 136 -26.19 35.97 -20.21
N ALA A 137 -25.96 35.10 -21.19
CA ALA A 137 -25.06 33.95 -21.03
C ALA A 137 -23.62 34.38 -20.72
N ILE A 138 -23.07 35.34 -21.48
CA ILE A 138 -21.71 35.86 -21.29
C ILE A 138 -21.53 36.46 -19.90
N ASN A 139 -22.53 37.18 -19.37
CA ASN A 139 -22.44 37.76 -18.03
C ASN A 139 -22.39 36.67 -16.95
N HIS A 140 -23.16 35.58 -17.07
CA HIS A 140 -23.05 34.44 -16.15
C HIS A 140 -21.69 33.75 -16.20
N LEU A 141 -21.09 33.58 -17.40
CA LEU A 141 -19.73 33.05 -17.49
C LEU A 141 -18.68 34.00 -16.90
N ARG A 142 -18.79 35.30 -17.19
CA ARG A 142 -17.89 36.33 -16.62
C ARG A 142 -17.96 36.38 -15.11
N PHE A 143 -19.12 36.09 -14.52
CA PHE A 143 -19.26 35.99 -13.08
C PHE A 143 -18.36 34.89 -12.49
N LEU A 144 -18.31 33.74 -13.16
CA LEU A 144 -17.55 32.56 -12.71
C LEU A 144 -16.05 32.64 -13.02
N LEU A 145 -15.65 33.40 -14.04
CA LEU A 145 -14.27 33.44 -14.53
C LEU A 145 -13.20 33.74 -13.46
N PRO A 146 -13.39 34.70 -12.53
CA PRO A 146 -12.38 34.98 -11.50
C PRO A 146 -12.09 33.76 -10.61
N PHE A 147 -13.06 32.90 -10.35
CA PHE A 147 -12.89 31.72 -9.49
C PHE A 147 -11.98 30.65 -10.10
N CYS A 148 -11.79 30.64 -11.42
CA CYS A 148 -10.88 29.72 -12.12
C CYS A 148 -9.41 30.17 -12.08
N LEU A 149 -9.15 31.48 -11.97
CA LEU A 149 -7.82 32.05 -12.13
C LEU A 149 -6.78 31.52 -11.13
N PRO A 150 -7.09 31.40 -9.83
CA PRO A 150 -6.15 30.82 -8.87
C PRO A 150 -5.72 29.39 -9.26
N PHE A 151 -6.65 28.58 -9.74
CA PHE A 151 -6.39 27.19 -10.11
C PHE A 151 -5.56 27.07 -11.39
N LEU A 152 -5.85 27.88 -12.41
CA LEU A 152 -5.04 27.92 -13.63
C LEU A 152 -3.61 28.41 -13.35
N LEU A 153 -3.45 29.35 -12.41
CA LEU A 153 -2.13 29.82 -12.00
C LEU A 153 -1.35 28.74 -11.23
N ILE A 154 -2.01 27.96 -10.37
CA ILE A 154 -1.42 26.78 -9.71
C ILE A 154 -1.00 25.75 -10.76
N ALA A 155 -1.86 25.41 -11.72
CA ALA A 155 -1.56 24.46 -12.78
C ALA A 155 -0.34 24.90 -13.62
N CYS A 156 -0.25 26.20 -13.93
CA CYS A 156 0.89 26.77 -14.64
C CYS A 156 2.19 26.66 -13.82
N ILE A 157 2.15 26.94 -12.51
CA ILE A 157 3.30 26.79 -11.62
C ILE A 157 3.73 25.31 -11.53
N MET A 158 2.78 24.38 -11.43
CA MET A 158 3.08 22.95 -11.40
C MET A 158 3.77 22.49 -12.68
N ASP A 159 3.25 22.85 -13.85
CA ASP A 159 3.91 22.55 -15.13
C ASP A 159 5.31 23.18 -15.19
N ALA A 160 5.48 24.42 -14.74
CA ALA A 160 6.80 25.06 -14.70
C ALA A 160 7.81 24.33 -13.78
N ILE A 161 7.35 23.76 -12.66
CA ILE A 161 8.18 22.94 -11.77
C ILE A 161 8.62 21.64 -12.48
N THR A 162 7.74 21.03 -13.29
CA THR A 162 8.09 19.80 -14.03
C THR A 162 9.14 20.01 -15.12
N LEU A 163 9.34 21.25 -15.59
CA LEU A 163 10.38 21.60 -16.56
C LEU A 163 11.78 21.72 -15.94
N ILE A 164 11.91 21.62 -14.61
CA ILE A 164 13.19 21.65 -13.91
C ILE A 164 13.86 20.27 -14.02
N PRO A 165 15.04 20.13 -14.66
CA PRO A 165 15.71 18.85 -14.86
C PRO A 165 16.05 18.13 -13.54
N ALA A 166 15.64 16.86 -13.43
CA ALA A 166 15.78 16.05 -12.21
C ALA A 166 17.24 15.75 -11.82
N ASP A 167 18.15 15.78 -12.79
CA ASP A 167 19.60 15.55 -12.65
C ASP A 167 20.34 16.73 -12.00
N LYS A 168 19.74 17.92 -11.95
CA LYS A 168 20.37 19.13 -11.39
C LYS A 168 19.89 19.49 -9.99
N VAL A 169 19.04 18.68 -9.38
CA VAL A 169 18.47 18.98 -8.06
C VAL A 169 18.73 17.83 -7.08
N GLU A 170 19.97 17.73 -6.63
CA GLU A 170 20.26 17.15 -5.31
C GLU A 170 19.70 18.08 -4.24
N LEU A 171 18.41 17.95 -3.90
CA LEU A 171 17.84 18.23 -2.57
C LEU A 171 16.29 18.17 -2.66
N SER A 172 15.72 17.01 -2.31
CA SER A 172 14.27 16.88 -2.02
C SER A 172 13.74 17.93 -1.02
N ARG A 173 14.60 18.43 -0.10
CA ARG A 173 14.26 19.54 0.82
C ARG A 173 14.06 20.87 0.09
N SER A 174 14.89 21.17 -0.91
CA SER A 174 14.82 22.41 -1.71
C SER A 174 13.55 22.46 -2.55
N TYR A 175 13.08 21.35 -3.10
CA TYR A 175 11.78 21.30 -3.81
C TYR A 175 10.60 21.65 -2.90
N SER A 176 10.54 21.07 -1.70
CA SER A 176 9.44 21.37 -0.76
C SER A 176 9.46 22.83 -0.32
N ALA A 177 10.65 23.40 -0.12
CA ALA A 177 10.83 24.79 0.26
C ALA A 177 10.46 25.73 -0.90
N LEU A 178 10.93 25.47 -2.12
CA LEU A 178 10.59 26.25 -3.32
C LEU A 178 9.08 26.19 -3.63
N PHE A 179 8.46 25.02 -3.49
CA PHE A 179 7.02 24.87 -3.63
C PHE A 179 6.25 25.67 -2.58
N THR A 180 6.70 25.61 -1.32
CA THR A 180 6.08 26.38 -0.22
C THR A 180 6.23 27.89 -0.44
N ILE A 181 7.43 28.35 -0.83
CA ILE A 181 7.69 29.75 -1.16
C ILE A 181 6.84 30.19 -2.36
N GLY A 182 6.74 29.36 -3.39
CA GLY A 182 5.89 29.60 -4.56
C GLY A 182 4.41 29.72 -4.19
N LEU A 183 3.90 28.85 -3.31
CA LEU A 183 2.53 28.90 -2.81
C LEU A 183 2.26 30.16 -1.97
N LEU A 184 3.21 30.56 -1.11
CA LEU A 184 3.10 31.79 -0.32
C LEU A 184 3.12 33.04 -1.22
N ALA A 185 3.98 33.07 -2.23
CA ALA A 185 4.02 34.12 -3.24
C ALA A 185 2.70 34.20 -4.02
N LEU A 186 2.15 33.05 -4.40
CA LEU A 186 0.84 32.96 -5.06
C LEU A 186 -0.29 33.52 -4.18
N LEU A 187 -0.34 33.14 -2.90
CA LEU A 187 -1.34 33.67 -1.96
C LEU A 187 -1.24 35.19 -1.85
N LEU A 188 -0.01 35.74 -1.80
CA LEU A 188 0.21 37.18 -1.81
C LEU A 188 -0.30 37.83 -3.10
N LEU A 189 -0.03 37.22 -4.26
CA LEU A 189 -0.54 37.70 -5.56
C LEU A 189 -2.07 37.69 -5.59
N ILE A 190 -2.72 36.65 -5.06
CA ILE A 190 -4.18 36.57 -4.96
C ILE A 190 -4.69 37.73 -4.09
N VAL A 191 -4.14 37.95 -2.89
CA VAL A 191 -4.60 39.01 -1.99
C VAL A 191 -4.48 40.41 -2.61
N LEU A 192 -3.41 40.66 -3.39
CA LEU A 192 -3.13 41.97 -3.98
C LEU A 192 -3.87 42.21 -5.31
N PHE A 193 -3.88 41.23 -6.21
CA PHE A 193 -4.33 41.41 -7.59
C PHE A 193 -5.71 40.83 -7.88
N TYR A 194 -6.18 39.85 -7.10
CA TYR A 194 -7.50 39.25 -7.32
C TYR A 194 -8.65 40.26 -7.21
N PRO A 195 -8.71 41.14 -6.17
CA PRO A 195 -9.80 42.10 -6.08
C PRO A 195 -9.85 43.11 -7.26
N PRO A 196 -8.77 43.82 -7.62
CA PRO A 196 -8.83 44.76 -8.74
C PRO A 196 -9.06 44.07 -10.10
N LEU A 197 -8.55 42.85 -10.29
CA LEU A 197 -8.81 42.07 -11.50
C LEU A 197 -10.28 41.67 -11.60
N THR A 198 -10.88 41.22 -10.49
CA THR A 198 -12.31 40.86 -10.42
C THR A 198 -13.20 42.06 -10.74
N ILE A 199 -12.87 43.25 -10.20
CA ILE A 199 -13.58 44.50 -10.51
C ILE A 199 -13.56 44.82 -12.01
N ARG A 200 -12.45 44.55 -12.70
CA ARG A 200 -12.36 44.73 -14.17
C ARG A 200 -13.16 43.67 -14.93
N ILE A 201 -13.01 42.38 -14.59
CA ILE A 201 -13.71 41.27 -15.26
C ILE A 201 -15.23 41.43 -15.11
N TRP A 202 -15.70 41.80 -13.93
CA TRP A 202 -17.11 42.04 -13.62
C TRP A 202 -17.63 43.40 -14.10
N LYS A 203 -16.80 44.18 -14.81
CA LYS A 203 -17.14 45.49 -15.37
C LYS A 203 -17.78 46.41 -14.33
N CYS A 204 -17.24 46.43 -13.12
CA CYS A 204 -17.73 47.29 -12.04
C CYS A 204 -17.34 48.75 -12.33
N ARG A 205 -18.29 49.68 -12.15
CA ARG A 205 -18.07 51.12 -12.39
C ARG A 205 -18.23 51.91 -11.11
N ASP A 206 -17.58 53.05 -10.97
CA ASP A 206 -17.80 53.92 -9.81
C ASP A 206 -19.27 54.30 -9.65
N LEU A 207 -19.75 54.27 -8.41
CA LEU A 207 -21.06 54.82 -8.09
C LEU A 207 -20.99 56.34 -8.33
N SER A 208 -21.90 56.85 -9.17
CA SER A 208 -21.97 58.26 -9.52
C SER A 208 -22.18 59.12 -8.28
N SER A 209 -21.61 60.33 -8.30
CA SER A 209 -21.69 61.33 -7.22
C SER A 209 -23.14 61.77 -7.01
N SER A 210 -23.83 61.04 -6.14
CA SER A 210 -25.23 61.24 -5.74
C SER A 210 -25.32 61.30 -4.21
N LYS A 211 -26.44 61.84 -3.68
CA LYS A 211 -26.73 61.88 -2.24
C LYS A 211 -26.63 60.49 -1.58
N LEU A 212 -26.95 59.44 -2.33
CA LEU A 212 -26.80 58.04 -1.88
C LEU A 212 -25.34 57.68 -1.59
N LYS A 213 -24.40 58.04 -2.46
CA LYS A 213 -22.97 57.76 -2.25
C LYS A 213 -22.44 58.44 -0.98
N GLN A 214 -22.80 59.71 -0.76
CA GLN A 214 -22.41 60.44 0.45
C GLN A 214 -22.93 59.78 1.73
N ASN A 215 -24.17 59.28 1.70
CA ASN A 215 -24.75 58.54 2.83
C ASN A 215 -24.00 57.23 3.11
N LEU A 216 -23.65 56.47 2.06
CA LEU A 216 -22.91 55.20 2.20
C LEU A 216 -21.48 55.44 2.68
N ASP A 217 -20.80 56.46 2.16
CA ASP A 217 -19.46 56.84 2.63
C ASP A 217 -19.51 57.28 4.11
N ALA A 218 -20.52 58.04 4.53
CA ALA A 218 -20.72 58.43 5.93
C ALA A 218 -20.92 57.21 6.85
N LEU A 219 -21.66 56.19 6.39
CA LEU A 219 -21.81 54.93 7.12
C LEU A 219 -20.48 54.17 7.23
N CYS A 220 -19.70 54.10 6.16
CA CYS A 220 -18.36 53.52 6.19
C CYS A 220 -17.46 54.25 7.20
N VAL A 221 -17.51 55.58 7.25
CA VAL A 221 -16.76 56.38 8.25
C VAL A 221 -17.24 56.05 9.67
N LYS A 222 -18.55 55.99 9.91
CA LYS A 222 -19.13 55.61 11.21
C LYS A 222 -18.68 54.23 11.65
N ALA A 223 -18.61 53.27 10.72
CA ALA A 223 -18.16 51.91 10.97
C ALA A 223 -16.62 51.75 10.98
N GLN A 224 -15.86 52.84 10.87
CA GLN A 224 -14.40 52.85 10.74
C GLN A 224 -13.89 51.94 9.61
N PHE A 225 -14.68 51.82 8.54
CA PHE A 225 -14.47 50.88 7.46
C PHE A 225 -13.77 51.53 6.27
N LYS A 226 -12.47 51.25 6.13
CA LYS A 226 -11.65 51.74 5.01
C LYS A 226 -11.86 50.90 3.74
N HIS A 227 -12.07 51.56 2.61
CA HIS A 227 -12.25 50.93 1.30
C HIS A 227 -11.59 51.73 0.17
N ALA A 228 -11.37 51.06 -0.97
CA ALA A 228 -10.82 51.61 -2.21
C ALA A 228 -11.88 52.23 -3.12
N GLY A 229 -13.17 51.95 -2.89
CA GLY A 229 -14.28 52.63 -3.56
C GLY A 229 -15.59 51.85 -3.55
N ILE A 230 -16.69 52.58 -3.72
CA ILE A 230 -18.05 52.05 -3.88
C ILE A 230 -18.37 51.95 -5.38
N LYS A 231 -18.71 50.75 -5.84
CA LYS A 231 -18.88 50.40 -7.24
C LYS A 231 -20.28 49.84 -7.53
N THR A 232 -20.74 50.03 -8.75
CA THR A 232 -21.92 49.39 -9.34
C THR A 232 -21.49 48.16 -10.13
N TRP A 233 -22.14 47.02 -9.85
CA TRP A 233 -21.81 45.71 -10.40
C TRP A 233 -22.69 45.38 -11.61
N THR A 234 -22.13 45.49 -12.81
CA THR A 234 -22.93 45.43 -14.05
C THR A 234 -23.24 44.01 -14.52
N VAL A 235 -22.38 43.05 -14.23
CA VAL A 235 -22.56 41.64 -14.63
C VAL A 235 -23.79 40.99 -13.97
N LEU A 236 -24.17 41.42 -12.77
CA LEU A 236 -25.31 40.90 -12.02
C LEU A 236 -26.44 41.91 -11.83
N ASN A 237 -26.60 42.86 -12.76
CA ASN A 237 -27.60 43.93 -12.68
C ASN A 237 -29.04 43.42 -12.45
N HIS A 238 -29.34 42.16 -12.72
CA HIS A 238 -30.67 41.56 -12.54
C HIS A 238 -30.96 41.07 -11.11
N SER A 239 -29.93 40.94 -10.27
CA SER A 239 -30.02 40.41 -8.90
C SER A 239 -30.07 41.54 -7.87
N TYR A 240 -30.63 41.26 -6.68
CA TYR A 240 -30.55 42.16 -5.52
C TYR A 240 -29.38 41.71 -4.66
N THR A 241 -28.19 42.22 -4.96
CA THR A 241 -26.96 41.75 -4.31
C THR A 241 -26.05 42.92 -3.98
N ALA A 242 -25.49 42.89 -2.77
CA ALA A 242 -24.34 43.66 -2.38
C ALA A 242 -23.21 42.67 -2.04
N ALA A 243 -21.96 43.12 -2.15
CA ALA A 243 -20.81 42.31 -1.75
C ALA A 243 -19.59 43.21 -1.48
N ILE A 244 -18.73 42.78 -0.57
CA ILE A 244 -17.40 43.36 -0.39
C ILE A 244 -16.33 42.37 -0.84
N ILE A 245 -15.44 42.81 -1.71
CA ILE A 245 -14.29 42.02 -2.17
C ILE A 245 -12.98 42.67 -1.73
N GLY A 246 -12.04 41.85 -1.25
CA GLY A 246 -10.69 42.28 -0.86
C GLY A 246 -10.49 42.41 0.65
N ILE A 247 -9.33 41.94 1.11
CA ILE A 247 -8.97 41.93 2.53
C ILE A 247 -8.27 43.23 2.93
N LEU A 248 -7.36 43.73 2.09
CA LEU A 248 -6.58 44.94 2.37
C LEU A 248 -7.38 46.21 2.01
N PRO A 249 -7.42 47.24 2.87
CA PRO A 249 -8.20 48.45 2.63
C PRO A 249 -7.98 49.10 1.24
N ARG A 250 -6.74 49.12 0.76
CA ARG A 250 -6.36 49.71 -0.55
C ARG A 250 -6.92 48.94 -1.76
N PHE A 251 -7.29 47.68 -1.59
CA PHE A 251 -7.85 46.81 -2.62
C PHE A 251 -9.23 46.27 -2.23
N ARG A 252 -9.89 46.91 -1.25
CA ARG A 252 -11.20 46.51 -0.76
C ARG A 252 -12.29 47.32 -1.45
N TYR A 253 -13.15 46.67 -2.22
CA TYR A 253 -14.20 47.33 -2.99
C TYR A 253 -15.58 46.92 -2.51
N ILE A 254 -16.48 47.89 -2.38
CA ILE A 254 -17.87 47.69 -2.02
C ILE A 254 -18.68 47.70 -3.31
N MET A 255 -19.50 46.68 -3.53
CA MET A 255 -20.22 46.48 -4.78
C MET A 255 -21.71 46.38 -4.53
N PHE A 256 -22.50 47.09 -5.35
CA PHE A 256 -23.95 47.00 -5.36
C PHE A 256 -24.46 46.77 -6.77
N THR A 257 -25.51 45.96 -6.94
CA THR A 257 -26.20 45.85 -8.22
C THR A 257 -27.10 47.06 -8.45
N LYS A 258 -27.28 47.46 -9.71
CA LYS A 258 -28.15 48.61 -10.05
C LYS A 258 -29.60 48.42 -9.60
N ARG A 259 -30.11 47.19 -9.71
CA ARG A 259 -31.48 46.87 -9.30
C ARG A 259 -31.68 47.04 -7.81
N LEU A 260 -30.70 46.63 -7.00
CA LEU A 260 -30.72 46.85 -5.55
C LEU A 260 -30.77 48.35 -5.23
N LEU A 261 -29.91 49.16 -5.86
CA LEU A 261 -29.84 50.60 -5.61
C LEU A 261 -31.08 51.37 -6.06
N ASN A 262 -31.78 50.90 -7.10
CA ASN A 262 -32.92 51.59 -7.69
C ASN A 262 -34.26 51.24 -7.04
N GLU A 263 -34.39 50.03 -6.49
CA GLU A 263 -35.69 49.50 -6.05
C GLU A 263 -35.82 49.40 -4.52
N LEU A 264 -34.72 49.33 -3.76
CA LEU A 264 -34.78 49.27 -2.29
C LEU A 264 -34.76 50.68 -1.67
N SER A 265 -35.35 50.80 -0.48
CA SER A 265 -35.33 52.07 0.24
C SER A 265 -33.92 52.43 0.72
N PRO A 266 -33.58 53.73 0.88
CA PRO A 266 -32.26 54.14 1.37
C PRO A 266 -31.89 53.56 2.75
N ARG A 267 -32.89 53.31 3.61
CA ARG A 267 -32.71 52.66 4.92
C ARG A 267 -32.25 51.21 4.75
N SER A 268 -32.90 50.46 3.86
CA SER A 268 -32.50 49.10 3.53
C SER A 268 -31.09 49.02 2.94
N ILE A 269 -30.73 49.94 2.05
CA ILE A 269 -29.37 49.96 1.46
C ILE A 269 -28.31 50.19 2.54
N ASN A 270 -28.57 51.07 3.51
CA ASN A 270 -27.66 51.29 4.65
C ASN A 270 -27.56 50.06 5.55
N ALA A 271 -28.66 49.39 5.86
CA ALA A 271 -28.66 48.15 6.66
C ALA A 271 -27.90 47.02 5.94
N ILE A 272 -28.09 46.87 4.63
CA ILE A 272 -27.36 45.91 3.80
C ILE A 272 -25.85 46.22 3.82
N LEU A 273 -25.44 47.48 3.65
CA LEU A 273 -24.02 47.84 3.73
C LEU A 273 -23.44 47.52 5.12
N ALA A 274 -24.16 47.83 6.19
CA ALA A 274 -23.73 47.50 7.55
C ALA A 274 -23.59 45.98 7.76
N HIS A 275 -24.48 45.18 7.17
CA HIS A 275 -24.41 43.72 7.20
C HIS A 275 -23.15 43.22 6.46
N GLU A 276 -22.89 43.73 5.25
CA GLU A 276 -21.66 43.40 4.50
C GLU A 276 -20.38 43.79 5.25
N ILE A 277 -20.38 44.96 5.90
CA ILE A 277 -19.29 45.40 6.78
C ILE A 277 -19.12 44.42 7.95
N GLY A 278 -20.22 43.91 8.53
CA GLY A 278 -20.21 42.89 9.57
C GLY A 278 -19.45 41.62 9.17
N HIS A 279 -19.62 41.14 7.95
CA HIS A 279 -18.83 40.01 7.44
C HIS A 279 -17.32 40.30 7.42
N CYS A 280 -16.93 41.53 7.08
CA CYS A 280 -15.54 41.94 7.07
C CYS A 280 -14.98 42.18 8.49
N ALA A 281 -15.77 42.80 9.37
CA ALA A 281 -15.39 43.09 10.76
C ALA A 281 -15.11 41.81 11.55
N HIS A 282 -15.92 40.78 11.34
CA HIS A 282 -15.73 39.45 11.94
C HIS A 282 -14.85 38.50 11.12
N LYS A 283 -14.22 38.99 10.04
CA LYS A 283 -13.27 38.24 9.20
C LYS A 283 -13.84 36.93 8.63
N HIS A 284 -15.16 36.86 8.39
CA HIS A 284 -15.83 35.64 7.89
C HIS A 284 -15.16 35.07 6.63
N LEU A 285 -14.71 35.95 5.73
CA LEU A 285 -14.05 35.57 4.49
C LEU A 285 -12.73 34.79 4.71
N LEU A 286 -12.02 35.02 5.82
CA LEU A 286 -10.75 34.33 6.11
C LEU A 286 -10.96 32.87 6.56
N TYR A 287 -12.17 32.51 7.00
CA TYR A 287 -12.47 31.16 7.45
C TYR A 287 -12.86 30.22 6.31
N TYR A 288 -13.41 30.74 5.21
CA TYR A 288 -13.81 29.92 4.07
C TYR A 288 -12.63 29.13 3.43
N PRO A 289 -11.43 29.71 3.27
CA PRO A 289 -10.25 28.94 2.86
C PRO A 289 -9.89 27.80 3.82
N ALA A 290 -10.05 27.99 5.14
CA ALA A 290 -9.80 26.93 6.13
C ALA A 290 -10.83 25.80 6.00
N VAL A 291 -12.11 26.14 5.80
CA VAL A 291 -13.17 25.16 5.53
C VAL A 291 -12.88 24.36 4.26
N ILE A 292 -12.44 25.03 3.19
CA ILE A 292 -12.01 24.36 1.95
C ILE A 292 -10.76 23.51 2.20
N PHE A 293 -9.78 23.98 2.98
CA PHE A 293 -8.59 23.18 3.28
C PHE A 293 -8.93 21.91 4.06
N GLY A 294 -9.88 21.96 4.99
CA GLY A 294 -10.31 20.77 5.73
C GLY A 294 -10.91 19.67 4.87
N ILE A 295 -11.44 19.98 3.68
CA ILE A 295 -11.86 18.94 2.76
C ILE A 295 -10.68 18.19 2.14
N LEU A 296 -9.57 18.89 1.87
CA LEU A 296 -8.35 18.28 1.35
C LEU A 296 -7.74 17.34 2.38
N VAL A 297 -7.79 17.70 3.66
CA VAL A 297 -7.35 16.85 4.77
C VAL A 297 -8.22 15.60 4.87
N LEU A 298 -9.56 15.74 4.81
CA LEU A 298 -10.48 14.60 4.84
C LEU A 298 -10.25 13.66 3.66
N PHE A 299 -10.03 14.21 2.48
CA PHE A 299 -9.66 13.46 1.28
C PHE A 299 -8.36 12.68 1.46
N ALA A 300 -7.32 13.34 1.99
CA ALA A 300 -6.03 12.68 2.23
C ALA A 300 -6.13 11.55 3.28
N LEU A 301 -6.99 11.71 4.30
CA LEU A 301 -7.27 10.66 5.28
C LEU A 301 -8.04 9.47 4.69
N GLY A 302 -8.92 9.73 3.71
CA GLY A 302 -9.70 8.69 3.03
C GLY A 302 -8.91 7.91 1.98
N THR A 303 -7.85 8.50 1.42
CA THR A 303 -7.07 7.90 0.32
C THR A 303 -6.59 6.47 0.62
N PRO A 304 -6.02 6.14 1.79
CA PRO A 304 -5.51 4.78 2.05
C PRO A 304 -6.61 3.71 2.01
N LEU A 305 -7.82 4.05 2.45
CA LEU A 305 -8.97 3.15 2.43
C LEU A 305 -9.52 2.91 1.02
N LEU A 306 -9.25 3.84 0.11
CA LEU A 306 -9.81 3.88 -1.24
C LEU A 306 -8.74 3.59 -2.31
N GLU A 307 -7.47 3.44 -1.91
CA GLU A 307 -6.32 3.10 -2.76
C GLU A 307 -6.60 1.87 -3.65
N PRO A 308 -7.20 0.77 -3.17
CA PRO A 308 -7.47 -0.41 -4.01
C PRO A 308 -8.41 -0.15 -5.19
N ILE A 309 -9.24 0.90 -5.09
CA ILE A 309 -10.21 1.28 -6.11
C ILE A 309 -9.90 2.63 -6.75
N ALA A 310 -8.70 3.18 -6.54
CA ALA A 310 -8.35 4.55 -6.94
C ALA A 310 -8.50 4.83 -8.45
N SER A 311 -8.35 3.81 -9.28
CA SER A 311 -8.55 3.90 -10.73
C SER A 311 -10.03 3.83 -11.15
N SER A 312 -10.95 3.47 -10.25
CA SER A 312 -12.36 3.23 -10.59
C SER A 312 -13.20 4.51 -10.62
N PHE A 313 -14.29 4.50 -11.38
CA PHE A 313 -15.32 5.54 -11.30
C PHE A 313 -15.95 5.63 -9.90
N THR A 314 -15.99 4.51 -9.17
CA THR A 314 -16.49 4.42 -7.79
C THR A 314 -15.70 5.33 -6.85
N PHE A 315 -14.37 5.42 -7.03
CA PHE A 315 -13.50 6.34 -6.28
C PHE A 315 -13.96 7.79 -6.46
N LEU A 316 -14.12 8.23 -7.71
CA LEU A 316 -14.54 9.60 -8.04
C LEU A 316 -15.93 9.94 -7.51
N ALA A 317 -16.87 8.99 -7.58
CA ALA A 317 -18.23 9.15 -7.06
C ALA A 317 -18.23 9.30 -5.53
N LEU A 318 -17.44 8.51 -4.81
CA LEU A 318 -17.35 8.56 -3.36
C LEU A 318 -16.71 9.87 -2.87
N TYR A 319 -15.62 10.33 -3.51
CA TYR A 319 -14.99 11.62 -3.20
C TYR A 319 -15.95 12.79 -3.43
N SER A 320 -16.68 12.76 -4.54
CA SER A 320 -17.71 13.75 -4.82
C SER A 320 -18.78 13.76 -3.72
N LEU A 321 -19.27 12.59 -3.31
CA LEU A 321 -20.28 12.46 -2.24
C LEU A 321 -19.77 13.02 -0.90
N VAL A 322 -18.55 12.64 -0.49
CA VAL A 322 -17.91 13.16 0.73
C VAL A 322 -17.81 14.68 0.66
N PHE A 323 -17.48 15.22 -0.51
CA PHE A 323 -17.42 16.66 -0.72
C PHE A 323 -18.78 17.35 -0.57
N PHE A 324 -19.83 16.80 -1.19
CA PHE A 324 -21.18 17.31 -1.06
C PHE A 324 -21.65 17.33 0.40
N ILE A 325 -21.40 16.25 1.14
CA ILE A 325 -21.77 16.14 2.55
C ILE A 325 -21.01 17.17 3.37
N TYR A 326 -19.68 17.23 3.21
CA TYR A 326 -18.84 18.15 3.98
C TYR A 326 -19.23 19.61 3.75
N LEU A 327 -19.44 20.04 2.51
CA LEU A 327 -19.87 21.42 2.24
C LEU A 327 -21.28 21.72 2.77
N ARG A 328 -22.24 20.82 2.61
CA ARG A 328 -23.59 21.10 3.13
C ARG A 328 -23.64 21.14 4.64
N VAL A 329 -22.91 20.26 5.31
CA VAL A 329 -22.90 20.15 6.76
C VAL A 329 -22.00 21.21 7.37
N VAL A 330 -20.70 21.18 7.05
CA VAL A 330 -19.68 22.04 7.69
C VAL A 330 -19.74 23.47 7.17
N PHE A 331 -19.62 23.69 5.87
CA PHE A 331 -19.68 25.04 5.31
C PHE A 331 -21.06 25.67 5.52
N GLY A 332 -22.14 24.92 5.28
CA GLY A 332 -23.51 25.38 5.53
C GLY A 332 -23.74 25.77 6.99
N TYR A 333 -23.16 25.04 7.96
CA TYR A 333 -23.22 25.39 9.38
C TYR A 333 -22.55 26.73 9.68
N PHE A 334 -21.30 26.92 9.25
CA PHE A 334 -20.58 28.17 9.50
C PHE A 334 -21.19 29.37 8.76
N SER A 335 -21.62 29.19 7.52
CA SER A 335 -22.28 30.24 6.74
C SER A 335 -23.52 30.76 7.46
N ARG A 336 -24.38 29.88 7.98
CA ARG A 336 -25.57 30.28 8.77
C ARG A 336 -25.21 31.06 10.04
N LEU A 337 -24.14 30.67 10.73
CA LEU A 337 -23.67 31.37 11.93
C LEU A 337 -23.12 32.76 11.61
N PHE A 338 -22.34 32.86 10.52
CA PHE A 338 -21.74 34.10 10.05
C PHE A 338 -22.77 35.12 9.58
N GLU A 339 -23.83 34.67 8.91
CA GLU A 339 -24.96 35.52 8.50
C GLU A 339 -25.64 36.18 9.70
N ARG A 340 -25.94 35.39 10.75
CA ARG A 340 -26.50 35.93 11.99
C ARG A 340 -25.54 36.89 12.68
N GLN A 341 -24.25 36.59 12.67
CA GLN A 341 -23.24 37.46 13.25
C GLN A 341 -23.12 38.79 12.48
N ALA A 342 -23.27 38.77 11.15
CA ALA A 342 -23.32 39.97 10.33
C ALA A 342 -24.62 40.78 10.54
N ASP A 343 -25.77 40.12 10.69
CA ASP A 343 -27.04 40.76 11.05
C ASP A 343 -26.95 41.52 12.38
N LEU A 344 -26.34 40.89 13.40
CA LEU A 344 -26.11 41.51 14.70
C LEU A 344 -25.18 42.73 14.64
N HIS A 345 -24.23 42.74 13.70
CA HIS A 345 -23.32 43.87 13.51
C HIS A 345 -24.05 45.15 13.08
N VAL A 346 -25.15 45.02 12.32
CA VAL A 346 -26.00 46.15 11.93
C VAL A 346 -26.51 46.89 13.17
N TYR A 347 -27.01 46.13 14.15
CA TYR A 347 -27.48 46.68 15.42
C TYR A 347 -26.33 47.33 16.23
N GLN A 348 -25.15 46.72 16.25
CA GLN A 348 -23.97 47.26 16.94
C GLN A 348 -23.46 48.58 16.36
N LEU A 349 -23.69 48.82 15.06
CA LEU A 349 -23.39 50.11 14.40
C LEU A 349 -24.44 51.20 14.70
N GLY A 350 -25.41 50.93 15.57
CA GLY A 350 -26.47 51.86 15.95
C GLY A 350 -27.47 52.12 14.83
N ILE A 351 -27.67 51.14 13.94
CA ILE A 351 -28.77 51.13 12.97
C ILE A 351 -29.95 50.39 13.61
N PRO A 352 -31.18 50.95 13.53
CA PRO A 352 -32.37 50.29 14.09
C PRO A 352 -32.55 48.88 13.51
N VAL A 353 -32.97 47.93 14.35
CA VAL A 353 -33.25 46.55 13.91
C VAL A 353 -34.32 46.54 12.81
N GLU A 354 -35.26 47.46 12.91
CA GLU A 354 -36.35 47.68 11.96
C GLU A 354 -35.84 47.97 10.54
N ASP A 355 -34.68 48.63 10.40
CA ASP A 355 -34.08 48.91 9.08
C ASP A 355 -33.51 47.63 8.45
N MET A 356 -32.99 46.71 9.27
CA MET A 356 -32.54 45.39 8.80
C MET A 356 -33.71 44.45 8.50
N GLN A 357 -34.78 44.50 9.30
CA GLN A 357 -36.03 43.79 9.02
C GLN A 357 -36.63 44.26 7.70
N LEU A 358 -36.75 45.58 7.51
CA LEU A 358 -37.22 46.18 6.26
C LEU A 358 -36.36 45.75 5.07
N ALA A 359 -35.04 45.72 5.22
CA ALA A 359 -34.15 45.25 4.15
C ALA A 359 -34.41 43.79 3.78
N LEU A 360 -34.55 42.90 4.78
CA LEU A 360 -34.83 41.49 4.56
C LEU A 360 -36.21 41.26 3.94
N ASP A 361 -37.21 42.04 4.35
CA ASP A 361 -38.58 42.00 3.81
C ASP A 361 -38.62 42.50 2.36
N GLU A 362 -38.01 43.65 2.06
CA GLU A 362 -37.90 44.19 0.70
C GLU A 362 -37.20 43.18 -0.23
N ILE A 363 -36.10 42.56 0.21
CA ILE A 363 -35.42 41.50 -0.57
C ILE A 363 -36.31 40.25 -0.73
N GLY A 364 -37.03 39.85 0.33
CA GLY A 364 -37.96 38.73 0.32
C GLY A 364 -39.06 38.90 -0.74
N HIS A 365 -39.75 40.04 -0.69
CA HIS A 365 -40.80 40.43 -1.62
C HIS A 365 -40.27 40.59 -3.05
N ALA A 366 -39.20 41.36 -3.23
CA ALA A 366 -38.63 41.65 -4.55
C ALA A 366 -38.11 40.39 -5.27
N THR A 367 -37.80 39.33 -4.51
CA THR A 367 -37.29 38.07 -5.06
C THR A 367 -38.29 36.91 -5.07
N GLY A 368 -39.57 37.17 -4.76
CA GLY A 368 -40.69 36.20 -4.82
C GLY A 368 -40.59 35.04 -3.82
N GLY A 369 -39.84 35.24 -2.73
CA GLY A 369 -39.67 34.26 -1.65
C GLY A 369 -40.74 34.41 -0.57
N THR A 370 -41.05 33.32 0.14
CA THR A 370 -41.83 33.39 1.39
C THR A 370 -40.87 33.43 2.58
N HIS A 371 -41.23 34.13 3.66
CA HIS A 371 -40.37 34.35 4.84
C HIS A 371 -39.88 33.06 5.52
N GLN A 372 -40.57 31.94 5.31
CA GLN A 372 -40.41 30.72 6.09
C GLN A 372 -39.46 29.68 5.47
N VAL A 373 -39.05 29.84 4.22
CA VAL A 373 -38.27 28.84 3.47
C VAL A 373 -36.78 29.02 3.79
N PRO A 374 -36.13 28.14 4.59
CA PRO A 374 -34.70 28.25 4.91
C PRO A 374 -33.85 27.93 3.68
N CYS A 375 -32.54 28.17 3.69
CA CYS A 375 -31.62 27.68 2.66
C CYS A 375 -30.54 26.80 3.31
N TRP A 376 -29.82 26.00 2.52
CA TRP A 376 -28.74 25.15 3.05
C TRP A 376 -27.58 25.97 3.65
N HIS A 377 -27.42 27.24 3.29
CA HIS A 377 -26.36 28.14 3.80
C HIS A 377 -26.89 29.40 4.50
N HIS A 378 -28.19 29.70 4.43
CA HIS A 378 -28.82 30.80 5.19
C HIS A 378 -30.00 30.29 6.03
N TYR A 379 -30.20 30.88 7.20
CA TYR A 379 -31.49 30.76 7.90
C TYR A 379 -32.62 31.35 7.04
N SER A 380 -33.86 30.93 7.29
CA SER A 380 -35.02 31.60 6.69
C SER A 380 -35.06 33.06 7.14
N ILE A 381 -35.64 33.94 6.32
CA ILE A 381 -35.77 35.36 6.64
C ILE A 381 -36.48 35.52 7.99
N GLN A 382 -37.55 34.75 8.23
CA GLN A 382 -38.25 34.74 9.52
C GLN A 382 -37.31 34.42 10.69
N LYS A 383 -36.48 33.37 10.59
CA LYS A 383 -35.55 32.99 11.66
C LYS A 383 -34.41 33.99 11.89
N ARG A 384 -34.13 34.87 10.93
CA ARG A 384 -33.19 35.99 11.08
C ARG A 384 -33.88 37.14 11.81
N ILE A 385 -35.09 37.49 11.38
CA ILE A 385 -35.95 38.50 12.00
C ILE A 385 -36.27 38.14 13.46
N ASP A 386 -36.76 36.93 13.73
CA ASP A 386 -37.07 36.44 15.09
C ASP A 386 -35.86 36.55 16.03
N PHE A 387 -34.67 36.27 15.50
CA PHE A 387 -33.43 36.33 16.26
C PHE A 387 -33.01 37.76 16.56
N LEU A 388 -33.17 38.67 15.60
CA LEU A 388 -32.95 40.11 15.80
C LEU A 388 -33.96 40.72 16.79
N GLU A 389 -35.21 40.26 16.79
CA GLU A 389 -36.21 40.69 17.79
C GLU A 389 -35.90 40.13 19.18
N ALA A 390 -35.45 38.88 19.26
CA ALA A 390 -35.02 38.28 20.51
C ALA A 390 -33.83 39.05 21.11
N THR A 391 -32.87 39.50 20.29
CA THR A 391 -31.71 40.26 20.77
C THR A 391 -32.06 41.68 21.21
N LYS A 392 -33.14 42.27 20.68
CA LYS A 392 -33.73 43.52 21.20
C LYS A 392 -34.29 43.34 22.63
N LYS A 393 -34.85 42.16 22.93
CA LYS A 393 -35.37 41.81 24.27
C LYS A 393 -34.26 41.39 25.23
N ASP A 394 -33.25 40.67 24.75
CA ASP A 394 -32.08 40.23 25.53
C ASP A 394 -30.76 40.50 24.77
N PRO A 395 -30.10 41.64 25.03
CA PRO A 395 -28.81 41.96 24.41
C PRO A 395 -27.69 40.95 24.69
N LEU A 396 -27.79 40.11 25.74
CA LEU A 396 -26.80 39.09 26.06
C LEU A 396 -26.73 37.99 24.98
N LEU A 397 -27.79 37.82 24.18
CA LEU A 397 -27.83 36.88 23.06
C LEU A 397 -26.75 37.19 22.01
N ILE A 398 -26.34 38.45 21.86
CA ILE A 398 -25.25 38.86 20.95
C ILE A 398 -23.93 38.24 21.42
N ALA A 399 -23.60 38.40 22.70
CA ALA A 399 -22.38 37.86 23.29
C ALA A 399 -22.37 36.32 23.25
N LYS A 400 -23.50 35.68 23.57
CA LYS A 400 -23.67 34.21 23.49
C LYS A 400 -23.47 33.69 22.07
N HIS A 401 -24.03 34.35 21.06
CA HIS A 401 -23.83 33.96 19.66
C HIS A 401 -22.37 34.10 19.25
N HIS A 402 -21.71 35.23 19.56
CA HIS A 402 -20.28 35.42 19.29
C HIS A 402 -19.40 34.35 19.95
N GLN A 403 -19.71 34.00 21.20
CA GLN A 403 -19.01 32.91 21.91
C GLN A 403 -19.24 31.56 21.23
N HIS A 404 -20.46 31.26 20.81
CA HIS A 404 -20.78 30.03 20.10
C HIS A 404 -20.05 29.92 18.75
N VAL A 405 -19.99 31.01 17.97
CA VAL A 405 -19.20 31.04 16.73
C VAL A 405 -17.71 30.80 17.03
N ARG A 406 -17.16 31.47 18.04
CA ARG A 406 -15.75 31.32 18.44
C ARG A 406 -15.42 29.88 18.87
N LEU A 407 -16.26 29.27 19.72
CA LEU A 407 -16.07 27.90 20.18
C LEU A 407 -16.19 26.90 19.02
N SER A 408 -17.16 27.10 18.13
CA SER A 408 -17.32 26.27 16.92
C SER A 408 -16.08 26.33 16.02
N LEU A 409 -15.50 27.52 15.84
CA LEU A 409 -14.26 27.69 15.08
C LEU A 409 -13.06 27.03 15.77
N ILE A 410 -12.90 27.19 17.09
CA ILE A 410 -11.83 26.53 17.86
C ILE A 410 -11.90 25.01 17.68
N LEU A 411 -13.08 24.42 17.87
CA LEU A 411 -13.29 22.98 17.69
C LEU A 411 -12.92 22.54 16.27
N TYR A 412 -13.37 23.28 15.26
CA TYR A 412 -13.06 22.99 13.87
C TYR A 412 -11.54 23.02 13.59
N PHE A 413 -10.82 24.03 14.08
CA PHE A 413 -9.36 24.12 13.90
C PHE A 413 -8.59 23.02 14.66
N ILE A 414 -9.07 22.57 15.82
CA ILE A 414 -8.50 21.42 16.54
C ILE A 414 -8.64 20.16 15.69
N LEU A 415 -9.85 19.87 15.20
CA LEU A 415 -10.11 18.70 14.34
C LEU A 415 -9.27 18.75 13.06
N LEU A 416 -9.18 19.94 12.45
CA LEU A 416 -8.34 20.16 11.27
C LEU A 416 -6.86 19.88 11.56
N GLY A 417 -6.34 20.38 12.69
CA GLY A 417 -4.96 20.16 13.12
C GLY A 417 -4.63 18.68 13.36
N VAL A 418 -5.52 17.95 14.04
CA VAL A 418 -5.38 16.50 14.24
C VAL A 418 -5.33 15.76 12.91
N GLY A 419 -6.23 16.10 11.97
CA GLY A 419 -6.22 15.51 10.64
C GLY A 419 -4.93 15.77 9.87
N ILE A 420 -4.39 17.00 9.91
CA ILE A 420 -3.11 17.34 9.26
C ILE A 420 -1.96 16.51 9.84
N ILE A 421 -1.86 16.41 11.18
CA ILE A 421 -0.80 15.65 11.85
C ILE A 421 -0.86 14.17 11.45
N PHE A 422 -2.05 13.59 11.43
CA PHE A 422 -2.23 12.19 11.05
C PHE A 422 -1.84 11.95 9.59
N THR A 423 -2.34 12.78 8.67
CA THR A 423 -1.97 12.73 7.25
C THR A 423 -0.47 12.88 7.05
N TYR A 424 0.16 13.86 7.72
CA TYR A 424 1.60 14.06 7.65
C TYR A 424 2.36 12.81 8.10
N ASN A 425 2.04 12.25 9.27
CA ASN A 425 2.72 11.07 9.78
C ASN A 425 2.55 9.83 8.88
N PHE A 426 1.35 9.62 8.33
CA PHE A 426 1.07 8.50 7.44
C PHE A 426 1.88 8.59 6.13
N PHE A 427 1.77 9.72 5.42
CA PHE A 427 2.46 9.90 4.14
C PHE A 427 3.98 10.05 4.32
N PHE A 428 4.44 10.68 5.40
CA PHE A 428 5.87 10.82 5.68
C PHE A 428 6.55 9.46 5.90
N ARG A 429 5.92 8.55 6.66
CA ARG A 429 6.45 7.19 6.85
C ARG A 429 6.49 6.40 5.53
N LYS A 430 5.43 6.44 4.72
CA LYS A 430 5.38 5.77 3.40
C LYS A 430 6.46 6.33 2.46
N TYR A 431 6.61 7.66 2.40
CA TYR A 431 7.62 8.34 1.58
C TYR A 431 9.06 8.01 1.99
N GLN A 432 9.35 7.99 3.29
CA GLN A 432 10.69 7.70 3.80
C GLN A 432 11.12 6.25 3.53
N THR A 433 10.16 5.32 3.55
CA THR A 433 10.37 3.89 3.27
C THR A 433 10.60 3.66 1.77
N MET A 434 9.75 4.18 0.89
CA MET A 434 9.94 4.11 -0.57
C MET A 434 11.28 4.69 -1.01
N LYS A 435 11.67 5.84 -0.43
CA LYS A 435 12.97 6.45 -0.69
C LYS A 435 14.14 5.55 -0.30
N THR A 436 14.01 4.73 0.74
CA THR A 436 15.09 3.84 1.19
C THR A 436 15.26 2.66 0.24
N LEU A 437 14.16 2.00 -0.14
CA LEU A 437 14.19 0.93 -1.15
C LEU A 437 14.73 1.45 -2.50
N ASP A 438 14.24 2.59 -2.97
CA ASP A 438 14.69 3.17 -4.25
C ASP A 438 16.19 3.53 -4.22
N GLN A 439 16.69 4.03 -3.07
CA GLN A 439 18.12 4.29 -2.89
C GLN A 439 18.94 2.99 -2.91
N LEU A 440 18.54 1.96 -2.16
CA LEU A 440 19.23 0.67 -2.14
C LEU A 440 19.23 0.02 -3.52
N ARG A 441 18.08 0.04 -4.20
CA ARG A 441 17.92 -0.46 -5.57
C ARG A 441 18.82 0.30 -6.55
N HIS A 442 18.86 1.62 -6.46
CA HIS A 442 19.74 2.43 -7.30
C HIS A 442 21.23 2.08 -7.06
N SER A 443 21.66 1.97 -5.81
CA SER A 443 23.03 1.56 -5.45
C SER A 443 23.36 0.14 -5.94
N TYR A 444 22.44 -0.81 -5.84
CA TYR A 444 22.63 -2.15 -6.39
C TYR A 444 22.83 -2.09 -7.90
N LYS A 445 21.93 -1.40 -8.63
CA LYS A 445 22.02 -1.26 -10.10
C LYS A 445 23.32 -0.61 -10.58
N GLN A 446 23.86 0.35 -9.83
CA GLN A 446 25.17 0.94 -10.16
C GLN A 446 26.32 -0.07 -10.07
N SER A 447 26.21 -1.11 -9.26
CA SER A 447 27.25 -2.13 -9.05
C SER A 447 26.89 -3.52 -9.57
N GLU A 448 25.76 -3.66 -10.26
CA GLU A 448 25.18 -4.94 -10.70
C GLU A 448 26.14 -5.75 -11.59
N ALA A 449 26.80 -5.12 -12.56
CA ALA A 449 27.77 -5.80 -13.42
C ALA A 449 28.93 -6.42 -12.62
N LYS A 450 29.50 -5.66 -11.68
CA LYS A 450 30.57 -6.15 -10.79
C LYS A 450 30.09 -7.21 -9.81
N ALA A 451 28.85 -7.09 -9.36
CA ALA A 451 28.21 -8.10 -8.53
C ALA A 451 28.08 -9.42 -9.30
N LEU A 452 27.60 -9.36 -10.54
CA LEU A 452 27.43 -10.55 -11.37
C LEU A 452 28.77 -11.23 -11.68
N GLU A 453 29.83 -10.47 -11.99
CA GLU A 453 31.19 -11.01 -12.15
C GLU A 453 31.69 -11.72 -10.88
N ALA A 454 31.46 -11.12 -9.72
CA ALA A 454 31.82 -11.73 -8.43
C ALA A 454 31.02 -12.99 -8.14
N PHE A 455 29.73 -13.02 -8.53
CA PHE A 455 28.90 -14.21 -8.37
C PHE A 455 29.34 -15.34 -9.31
N GLN A 456 29.64 -15.04 -10.58
CA GLN A 456 30.23 -16.01 -11.50
C GLN A 456 31.54 -16.57 -10.97
N LYS A 457 32.39 -15.73 -10.35
CA LYS A 457 33.61 -16.21 -9.69
C LYS A 457 33.30 -17.14 -8.52
N PHE A 458 32.28 -16.85 -7.71
CA PHE A 458 31.90 -17.69 -6.58
C PHE A 458 31.39 -19.08 -7.04
N LEU A 459 30.60 -19.11 -8.11
CA LEU A 459 30.11 -20.32 -8.72
C LEU A 459 31.21 -21.15 -9.41
N SER A 460 32.31 -20.53 -9.83
CA SER A 460 33.41 -21.24 -10.49
C SER A 460 34.25 -22.11 -9.54
N PHE A 461 34.05 -22.04 -8.22
CA PHE A 461 34.75 -22.90 -7.26
C PHE A 461 34.03 -24.25 -7.17
N PRO A 462 34.69 -25.37 -7.52
CA PRO A 462 34.10 -26.70 -7.39
C PRO A 462 34.20 -27.18 -5.94
N SER A 463 33.39 -26.60 -5.06
CA SER A 463 33.43 -26.83 -3.61
C SER A 463 32.59 -28.04 -3.19
N ILE A 464 32.85 -29.21 -3.77
CA ILE A 464 32.09 -30.44 -3.48
C ILE A 464 32.56 -31.05 -2.15
N SER A 465 31.71 -31.09 -1.12
CA SER A 465 32.07 -31.54 0.24
C SER A 465 32.16 -33.06 0.39
N SER A 466 31.38 -33.82 -0.38
CA SER A 466 31.32 -35.28 -0.32
C SER A 466 32.54 -36.00 -0.91
N GLU A 467 33.40 -35.29 -1.62
CA GLU A 467 34.50 -35.87 -2.40
C GLU A 467 35.85 -35.27 -1.98
N ALA A 468 36.70 -36.11 -1.39
CA ALA A 468 37.95 -35.67 -0.77
C ALA A 468 38.90 -34.92 -1.73
N GLU A 469 38.86 -35.21 -3.03
CA GLU A 469 39.70 -34.53 -4.04
C GLU A 469 39.37 -33.04 -4.21
N TYR A 470 38.16 -32.62 -3.85
CA TYR A 470 37.73 -31.21 -3.93
C TYR A 470 38.06 -30.41 -2.66
N THR A 471 38.66 -31.01 -1.64
CA THR A 471 39.10 -30.32 -0.41
C THR A 471 39.95 -29.06 -0.68
N PRO A 472 40.94 -29.06 -1.59
CA PRO A 472 41.67 -27.84 -1.91
C PRO A 472 40.77 -26.71 -2.45
N HIS A 473 39.77 -27.04 -3.26
CA HIS A 473 38.84 -26.08 -3.84
C HIS A 473 37.85 -25.51 -2.80
N LEU A 474 37.42 -26.31 -1.82
CA LEU A 474 36.67 -25.83 -0.65
C LEU A 474 37.49 -24.80 0.13
N LEU A 475 38.77 -25.06 0.37
CA LEU A 475 39.66 -24.13 1.07
C LEU A 475 39.91 -22.83 0.29
N GLU A 476 40.07 -22.92 -1.03
CA GLU A 476 40.15 -21.75 -1.91
C GLU A 476 38.87 -20.90 -1.87
N CYS A 477 37.71 -21.56 -1.92
CA CYS A 477 36.40 -20.93 -1.83
C CYS A 477 36.21 -20.21 -0.48
N ALA A 478 36.54 -20.89 0.63
CA ALA A 478 36.51 -20.31 1.97
C ALA A 478 37.48 -19.14 2.11
N GLY A 479 38.68 -19.23 1.52
CA GLY A 479 39.65 -18.14 1.47
C GLY A 479 39.09 -16.90 0.77
N TRP A 480 38.45 -17.09 -0.39
CA TRP A 480 37.81 -16.01 -1.14
C TRP A 480 36.65 -15.37 -0.37
N LEU A 481 35.78 -16.18 0.25
CA LEU A 481 34.68 -15.68 1.09
C LEU A 481 35.19 -14.89 2.28
N ARG A 482 36.25 -15.36 2.96
CA ARG A 482 36.89 -14.62 4.06
C ARG A 482 37.36 -13.24 3.64
N GLU A 483 37.99 -13.12 2.47
CA GLU A 483 38.40 -11.83 1.92
C GLU A 483 37.19 -10.92 1.67
N LYS A 484 36.09 -11.45 1.14
CA LYS A 484 34.84 -10.70 0.95
C LYS A 484 34.26 -10.23 2.28
N MET A 485 34.13 -11.11 3.27
CA MET A 485 33.66 -10.76 4.61
C MET A 485 34.52 -9.67 5.26
N ASN A 486 35.86 -9.74 5.13
CA ASN A 486 36.77 -8.69 5.60
C ASN A 486 36.57 -7.37 4.85
N SER A 487 36.31 -7.40 3.54
CA SER A 487 36.02 -6.18 2.76
C SER A 487 34.70 -5.52 3.16
N LEU A 488 33.77 -6.30 3.70
CA LEU A 488 32.55 -5.83 4.36
C LEU A 488 32.83 -5.37 5.80
N GLY A 489 34.09 -5.37 6.24
CA GLY A 489 34.57 -4.98 7.57
C GLY A 489 34.01 -5.78 8.73
N LEU A 490 33.67 -7.04 8.48
CA LEU A 490 33.50 -8.04 9.53
C LEU A 490 34.89 -8.49 10.04
N THR A 491 35.00 -8.72 11.34
CA THR A 491 36.17 -9.40 11.92
C THR A 491 35.99 -10.89 11.71
N THR A 492 36.81 -11.49 10.84
CA THR A 492 36.64 -12.90 10.42
C THR A 492 37.55 -13.88 11.14
N GLN A 493 37.03 -15.09 11.33
CA GLN A 493 37.73 -16.26 11.86
C GLN A 493 37.43 -17.45 10.96
N LEU A 494 38.41 -18.35 10.85
CA LEU A 494 38.23 -19.65 10.22
C LEU A 494 38.29 -20.71 11.32
N TRP A 495 37.14 -21.27 11.67
CA TRP A 495 37.03 -22.31 12.69
C TRP A 495 37.37 -23.66 12.06
N LYS A 496 38.33 -24.36 12.66
CA LYS A 496 38.70 -25.71 12.26
C LYS A 496 37.74 -26.71 12.89
N THR A 497 37.29 -27.67 12.11
CA THR A 497 36.41 -28.77 12.52
C THR A 497 37.08 -30.11 12.25
N SER A 498 36.37 -31.21 12.51
CA SER A 498 36.78 -32.55 12.08
C SER A 498 36.74 -32.75 10.56
N GLY A 499 36.02 -31.90 9.82
CA GLY A 499 35.98 -31.92 8.36
C GLY A 499 36.29 -30.54 7.76
N HIS A 500 35.36 -29.95 7.00
CA HIS A 500 35.60 -28.68 6.29
C HIS A 500 35.45 -27.45 7.20
N PRO A 501 36.29 -26.42 7.02
CA PRO A 501 36.33 -25.29 7.96
C PRO A 501 35.11 -24.37 7.83
N ILE A 502 34.74 -23.74 8.94
CA ILE A 502 33.61 -22.80 9.02
C ILE A 502 34.14 -21.37 9.04
N LEU A 503 33.54 -20.50 8.24
CA LEU A 503 33.80 -19.07 8.29
C LEU A 503 32.84 -18.41 9.25
N PHE A 504 33.38 -17.70 10.23
CA PHE A 504 32.61 -16.84 11.12
C PHE A 504 33.11 -15.41 10.98
N GLY A 505 32.20 -14.45 10.83
CA GLY A 505 32.54 -13.03 10.84
C GLY A 505 31.54 -12.22 11.64
N GLU A 506 32.02 -11.21 12.36
CA GLU A 506 31.16 -10.35 13.16
C GLU A 506 31.51 -8.86 13.07
N ASP A 507 30.49 -8.03 13.21
CA ASP A 507 30.60 -6.60 13.47
C ASP A 507 29.58 -6.23 14.56
N LEU A 508 30.11 -5.91 15.74
CA LEU A 508 29.35 -5.52 16.94
C LEU A 508 29.39 -4.01 17.21
N SER A 509 29.77 -3.20 16.21
CA SER A 509 29.95 -1.75 16.36
C SER A 509 28.65 -0.98 16.61
N ALA A 510 27.49 -1.58 16.35
CA ALA A 510 26.18 -1.00 16.69
C ALA A 510 25.95 -0.94 18.22
N GLY A 511 26.69 -1.75 18.99
CA GLY A 511 26.77 -1.71 20.45
C GLY A 511 25.84 -2.69 21.15
N PRO A 512 26.01 -2.89 22.48
CA PRO A 512 25.33 -3.94 23.24
C PRO A 512 23.83 -3.73 23.46
N SER A 513 23.33 -2.51 23.21
CA SER A 513 21.90 -2.19 23.30
C SER A 513 21.12 -2.51 22.01
N LYS A 514 21.83 -2.91 20.95
CA LYS A 514 21.26 -3.23 19.66
C LYS A 514 21.06 -4.74 19.51
N PRO A 515 20.00 -5.17 18.81
CA PRO A 515 19.82 -6.58 18.48
C PRO A 515 21.02 -7.14 17.71
N THR A 516 21.22 -8.44 17.82
CA THR A 516 22.22 -9.21 17.07
C THR A 516 21.53 -10.19 16.14
N LEU A 517 21.85 -10.11 14.84
CA LEU A 517 21.39 -11.04 13.82
C LEU A 517 22.55 -11.97 13.44
N LEU A 518 22.39 -13.26 13.72
CA LEU A 518 23.24 -14.32 13.19
C LEU A 518 22.64 -14.81 11.86
N ILE A 519 23.42 -14.74 10.79
CA ILE A 519 23.04 -15.21 9.46
C ILE A 519 23.79 -16.51 9.18
N TYR A 520 23.07 -17.52 8.68
CA TYR A 520 23.62 -18.81 8.30
C TYR A 520 23.50 -19.04 6.79
N ASN A 521 24.58 -19.53 6.20
CA ASN A 521 24.68 -20.03 4.82
C ASN A 521 25.68 -21.20 4.76
N HIS A 522 25.82 -21.83 3.60
CA HIS A 522 26.92 -22.75 3.32
C HIS A 522 27.55 -22.49 1.95
N TYR A 523 28.80 -22.93 1.76
CA TYR A 523 29.57 -22.72 0.52
C TYR A 523 29.92 -24.01 -0.22
N ASP A 524 29.72 -25.17 0.41
CA ASP A 524 29.81 -26.46 -0.26
C ASP A 524 28.59 -26.71 -1.15
N VAL A 525 28.73 -27.66 -2.07
CA VAL A 525 27.72 -27.98 -3.09
C VAL A 525 27.67 -29.49 -3.34
N GLN A 526 26.53 -30.01 -3.77
CA GLN A 526 26.40 -31.40 -4.25
C GLN A 526 27.35 -31.76 -5.43
N PRO A 527 27.67 -33.06 -5.61
CA PRO A 527 28.27 -33.59 -6.84
C PRO A 527 27.51 -33.22 -8.11
N VAL A 528 28.16 -33.37 -9.26
CA VAL A 528 27.64 -32.89 -10.56
C VAL A 528 26.97 -33.96 -11.41
N ASP A 529 26.94 -35.21 -10.95
CA ASP A 529 26.41 -36.32 -11.73
C ASP A 529 24.88 -36.21 -11.97
N PRO A 530 24.38 -36.65 -13.14
CA PRO A 530 25.14 -37.11 -14.31
C PRO A 530 25.68 -35.93 -15.14
N LEU A 531 26.99 -35.93 -15.40
CA LEU A 531 27.67 -34.81 -16.08
C LEU A 531 27.17 -34.59 -17.52
N GLU A 532 26.78 -35.64 -18.23
CA GLU A 532 26.32 -35.61 -19.62
C GLU A 532 24.97 -34.89 -19.82
N LEU A 533 24.20 -34.72 -18.75
CA LEU A 533 22.91 -34.00 -18.80
C LEU A 533 23.07 -32.48 -18.65
N TRP A 534 24.28 -32.00 -18.36
CA TRP A 534 24.56 -30.56 -18.27
C TRP A 534 24.73 -29.94 -19.66
N LYS A 535 24.01 -28.84 -19.90
CA LYS A 535 24.09 -28.06 -21.15
C LYS A 535 25.32 -27.14 -21.20
N SER A 536 25.89 -26.83 -20.06
CA SER A 536 27.13 -26.06 -19.87
C SER A 536 27.90 -26.66 -18.70
N PRO A 537 29.25 -26.63 -18.69
CA PRO A 537 30.02 -27.23 -17.60
C PRO A 537 29.55 -26.69 -16.22
N PRO A 538 29.38 -27.57 -15.21
CA PRO A 538 28.74 -27.20 -13.94
C PRO A 538 29.39 -26.02 -13.19
N PHE A 539 30.70 -25.84 -13.36
CA PHE A 539 31.48 -24.77 -12.72
C PHE A 539 31.94 -23.68 -13.72
N GLU A 540 31.34 -23.63 -14.91
CA GLU A 540 31.47 -22.53 -15.86
C GLU A 540 30.11 -21.81 -15.99
N PRO A 541 29.86 -20.77 -15.17
CA PRO A 541 28.52 -20.21 -15.04
C PRO A 541 28.03 -19.58 -16.34
N ALA A 542 26.91 -20.07 -16.85
CA ALA A 542 26.35 -19.65 -18.12
C ALA A 542 25.03 -18.88 -17.93
N ILE A 543 24.94 -17.68 -18.51
CA ILE A 543 23.72 -16.87 -18.44
C ILE A 543 22.83 -17.21 -19.63
N ARG A 544 21.57 -17.58 -19.35
CA ARG A 544 20.53 -17.83 -20.37
C ARG A 544 19.21 -17.29 -19.86
N ASN A 545 18.50 -16.51 -20.68
CA ASN A 545 17.16 -15.99 -20.39
C ASN A 545 17.02 -15.31 -19.01
N GLY A 546 18.02 -14.53 -18.58
CA GLY A 546 17.98 -13.83 -17.28
C GLY A 546 18.25 -14.73 -16.06
N GLN A 547 18.62 -15.98 -16.27
CA GLN A 547 19.05 -16.92 -15.25
C GLN A 547 20.53 -17.28 -15.44
N ILE A 548 21.21 -17.61 -14.36
CA ILE A 548 22.58 -18.11 -14.35
C ILE A 548 22.57 -19.58 -13.97
N TYR A 549 23.21 -20.40 -14.79
CA TYR A 549 23.24 -21.85 -14.66
C TYR A 549 24.64 -22.30 -14.23
N ALA A 550 24.71 -22.98 -13.10
CA ALA A 550 25.92 -23.57 -12.51
C ALA A 550 25.51 -24.43 -11.30
N ARG A 551 26.36 -25.38 -10.91
CA ARG A 551 26.22 -26.06 -9.61
C ARG A 551 26.40 -25.02 -8.49
N GLY A 552 25.45 -25.00 -7.55
CA GLY A 552 25.35 -24.06 -6.45
C GLY A 552 24.78 -22.70 -6.81
N ALA A 553 24.28 -22.51 -8.04
CA ALA A 553 23.60 -21.28 -8.44
C ALA A 553 22.46 -20.93 -7.49
N GLN A 554 21.64 -21.90 -7.12
CA GLN A 554 20.60 -21.74 -6.11
C GLN A 554 21.10 -22.19 -4.73
N ASP A 555 21.77 -23.33 -4.65
CA ASP A 555 21.99 -24.06 -3.40
C ASP A 555 23.48 -24.16 -3.01
N ASN A 556 24.01 -23.32 -2.11
CA ASN A 556 23.40 -22.12 -1.52
C ASN A 556 24.14 -20.84 -1.94
N LYS A 557 25.08 -20.92 -2.88
CA LYS A 557 25.97 -19.79 -3.22
C LYS A 557 25.19 -18.57 -3.70
N GLY A 558 24.09 -18.73 -4.43
CA GLY A 558 23.23 -17.61 -4.83
C GLY A 558 22.63 -16.86 -3.64
N GLN A 559 22.20 -17.61 -2.63
CA GLN A 559 21.59 -17.02 -1.44
C GLN A 559 22.62 -16.39 -0.52
N CYS A 560 23.73 -17.09 -0.29
CA CYS A 560 24.91 -16.53 0.36
C CYS A 560 25.41 -15.25 -0.33
N PHE A 561 25.38 -15.20 -1.67
CA PHE A 561 25.85 -14.05 -2.43
C PHE A 561 24.95 -12.84 -2.26
N TYR A 562 23.62 -12.98 -2.30
CA TYR A 562 22.76 -11.81 -2.11
C TYR A 562 22.83 -11.27 -0.66
N VAL A 563 23.15 -12.10 0.34
CA VAL A 563 23.47 -11.63 1.71
C VAL A 563 24.73 -10.76 1.69
N MET A 564 25.78 -11.21 1.00
CA MET A 564 27.01 -10.42 0.78
C MET A 564 26.69 -9.03 0.21
N GLN A 565 25.83 -8.99 -0.80
CA GLN A 565 25.42 -7.77 -1.46
C GLN A 565 24.58 -6.86 -0.55
N ALA A 566 23.69 -7.43 0.26
CA ALA A 566 22.91 -6.67 1.24
C ALA A 566 23.80 -5.97 2.27
N LEU A 567 24.77 -6.71 2.83
CA LEU A 567 25.74 -6.15 3.79
C LEU A 567 26.60 -5.06 3.14
N LYS A 568 27.00 -5.25 1.88
CA LYS A 568 27.71 -4.22 1.12
C LYS A 568 26.89 -2.94 0.99
N LEU A 569 25.62 -3.05 0.56
CA LEU A 569 24.72 -1.91 0.39
C LEU A 569 24.53 -1.13 1.70
N LEU A 570 24.33 -1.84 2.81
CA LEU A 570 24.18 -1.22 4.12
C LEU A 570 25.43 -0.45 4.55
N ARG A 571 26.61 -1.06 4.37
CA ARG A 571 27.87 -0.43 4.73
C ARG A 571 28.17 0.81 3.89
N GLU A 572 27.96 0.73 2.58
CA GLU A 572 28.12 1.89 1.67
C GLU A 572 27.14 3.02 2.01
N LYS A 573 25.91 2.69 2.38
CA LYS A 573 24.86 3.67 2.72
C LYS A 573 25.09 4.35 4.07
N ASN A 574 25.45 3.58 5.10
CA ASN A 574 25.40 4.03 6.49
C ASN A 574 26.79 4.18 7.14
N GLY A 575 27.87 3.73 6.48
CA GLY A 575 29.21 3.63 7.07
C GLY A 575 29.38 2.48 8.07
N GLY A 576 28.38 1.60 8.21
CA GLY A 576 28.32 0.49 9.16
C GLY A 576 26.93 -0.16 9.18
N TYR A 577 26.67 -1.01 10.16
CA TYR A 577 25.38 -1.73 10.30
C TYR A 577 24.49 -1.10 11.38
N PRO A 578 23.15 -1.08 11.20
CA PRO A 578 22.22 -0.49 12.17
C PRO A 578 22.01 -1.36 13.43
N ILE A 579 22.37 -2.63 13.33
CA ILE A 579 22.31 -3.69 14.36
C ILE A 579 23.64 -4.47 14.34
N ASN A 580 23.86 -5.33 15.33
CA ASN A 580 25.03 -6.21 15.35
C ASN A 580 24.84 -7.35 14.34
N ILE A 581 25.86 -7.63 13.54
CA ILE A 581 25.82 -8.67 12.51
C ILE A 581 26.83 -9.76 12.85
N LYS A 582 26.37 -11.00 12.80
CA LYS A 582 27.21 -12.20 12.78
C LYS A 582 26.86 -13.00 11.54
N TRP A 583 27.85 -13.52 10.84
CA TRP A 583 27.66 -14.31 9.63
C TRP A 583 28.50 -15.57 9.70
N LEU A 584 27.82 -16.70 9.69
CA LEU A 584 28.39 -18.04 9.74
C LEU A 584 28.15 -18.74 8.41
N ILE A 585 29.21 -19.20 7.77
CA ILE A 585 29.17 -19.93 6.49
C ILE A 585 29.93 -21.24 6.66
N GLU A 586 29.22 -22.37 6.60
CA GLU A 586 29.84 -23.70 6.70
C GLU A 586 30.15 -24.32 5.33
N GLY A 587 30.87 -25.44 5.33
CA GLY A 587 31.25 -26.16 4.10
C GLY A 587 30.94 -27.66 4.15
N GLU A 588 29.95 -28.07 4.93
CA GLU A 588 29.57 -29.48 5.12
C GLU A 588 28.06 -29.73 5.11
N GLU A 589 27.23 -28.75 4.74
CA GLU A 589 25.76 -28.87 4.80
C GLU A 589 25.29 -30.06 3.96
N GLU A 590 25.85 -30.21 2.76
CA GLU A 590 25.50 -31.25 1.78
C GLU A 590 25.94 -32.65 2.23
N THR A 591 26.73 -32.72 3.31
CA THR A 591 27.23 -33.93 3.96
C THR A 591 26.77 -34.08 5.41
N GLY A 592 25.85 -33.23 5.87
CA GLY A 592 25.18 -33.36 7.18
C GLY A 592 25.75 -32.53 8.33
N SER A 593 26.66 -31.58 8.07
CA SER A 593 27.14 -30.57 9.05
C SER A 593 27.81 -31.11 10.33
N GLU A 594 28.39 -32.33 10.29
CA GLU A 594 28.97 -32.97 11.47
C GLU A 594 30.04 -32.12 12.17
N GLY A 595 30.91 -31.43 11.40
CA GLY A 595 31.96 -30.60 11.95
C GLY A 595 31.43 -29.35 12.65
N LEU A 596 30.37 -28.71 12.13
CA LEU A 596 29.71 -27.59 12.80
C LEU A 596 29.05 -28.05 14.09
N GLU A 597 28.27 -29.14 14.06
CA GLU A 597 27.62 -29.70 15.25
C GLU A 597 28.63 -29.99 16.37
N GLY A 598 29.80 -30.54 16.02
CA GLY A 598 30.87 -30.87 16.95
C GLY A 598 31.49 -29.68 17.69
N ILE A 599 31.37 -28.45 17.17
CA ILE A 599 31.97 -27.25 17.79
C ILE A 599 30.95 -26.28 18.39
N LEU A 600 29.65 -26.52 18.25
CA LEU A 600 28.59 -25.60 18.71
C LEU A 600 28.67 -25.29 20.21
N ALA A 601 28.99 -26.29 21.03
CA ALA A 601 29.13 -26.12 22.47
C ALA A 601 30.33 -25.22 22.83
N GLU A 602 31.45 -25.36 22.11
CA GLU A 602 32.64 -24.52 22.30
C GLU A 602 32.37 -23.07 21.87
N LYS A 603 31.70 -22.89 20.72
CA LYS A 603 31.44 -21.58 20.09
C LYS A 603 30.15 -20.90 20.55
N SER A 604 29.44 -21.45 21.54
CA SER A 604 28.14 -20.94 21.97
C SER A 604 28.17 -19.46 22.39
N GLN A 605 29.29 -18.96 22.92
CA GLN A 605 29.45 -17.55 23.30
C GLN A 605 29.57 -16.65 22.06
N GLU A 606 30.44 -17.02 21.12
CA GLU A 606 30.60 -16.33 19.84
C GLU A 606 29.30 -16.37 19.02
N LEU A 607 28.49 -17.42 19.15
CA LEU A 607 27.22 -17.57 18.43
C LEU A 607 26.04 -16.81 19.02
N LYS A 608 26.15 -16.24 20.24
CA LYS A 608 25.00 -15.56 20.89
C LYS A 608 24.38 -14.48 20.01
N ALA A 609 23.09 -14.59 19.76
CA ALA A 609 22.32 -13.61 18.97
C ALA A 609 20.85 -13.58 19.42
N ASP A 610 20.13 -12.54 19.02
CA ASP A 610 18.68 -12.43 19.25
C ASP A 610 17.91 -13.20 18.18
N TYR A 611 18.40 -13.14 16.93
CA TYR A 611 17.78 -13.77 15.77
C TYR A 611 18.81 -14.61 15.00
N LEU A 612 18.37 -15.77 14.51
CA LEU A 612 19.10 -16.63 13.59
C LEU A 612 18.36 -16.65 12.24
N ALA A 613 18.89 -15.99 11.23
CA ALA A 613 18.40 -16.06 9.86
C ALA A 613 19.06 -17.21 9.10
N ILE A 614 18.28 -18.24 8.77
CA ILE A 614 18.67 -19.30 7.83
C ILE A 614 18.28 -18.81 6.44
N VAL A 615 19.26 -18.60 5.58
CA VAL A 615 19.04 -18.01 4.24
C VAL A 615 19.28 -19.08 3.18
N ASP A 616 18.36 -20.05 3.16
CA ASP A 616 18.51 -21.29 2.40
C ASP A 616 17.18 -21.97 2.04
N LEU A 617 16.17 -21.16 1.71
CA LEU A 617 14.84 -21.67 1.42
C LEU A 617 14.26 -21.08 0.15
N GLY A 618 13.02 -21.47 -0.16
CA GLY A 618 12.32 -21.06 -1.37
C GLY A 618 11.10 -20.20 -1.13
N ILE A 619 10.55 -19.71 -2.25
CA ILE A 619 9.22 -19.11 -2.35
C ILE A 619 8.36 -19.94 -3.30
N PRO A 620 7.02 -19.92 -3.18
CA PRO A 620 6.14 -20.74 -4.02
C PRO A 620 6.23 -20.44 -5.52
N GLY A 621 6.60 -19.21 -5.87
CA GLY A 621 6.71 -18.78 -7.25
C GLY A 621 7.42 -17.44 -7.39
N PRO A 622 7.89 -17.08 -8.61
CA PRO A 622 8.78 -15.94 -8.84
C PRO A 622 8.20 -14.56 -8.46
N ASN A 623 6.87 -14.47 -8.31
CA ASN A 623 6.13 -13.26 -7.95
C ASN A 623 5.31 -13.40 -6.67
N ILE A 624 5.46 -14.51 -5.93
CA ILE A 624 4.70 -14.80 -4.71
C ILE A 624 5.67 -14.67 -3.54
N PRO A 625 5.77 -13.49 -2.89
CA PRO A 625 6.64 -13.35 -1.72
C PRO A 625 6.15 -14.28 -0.61
N ALA A 626 7.07 -15.02 -0.01
CA ALA A 626 6.76 -15.86 1.14
C ALA A 626 7.89 -15.90 2.16
N ILE A 627 7.53 -16.11 3.42
CA ILE A 627 8.45 -16.52 4.49
C ILE A 627 8.07 -17.91 4.97
N THR A 628 9.07 -18.79 5.04
CA THR A 628 8.90 -20.10 5.62
C THR A 628 8.80 -19.95 7.14
N LEU A 629 7.83 -20.61 7.77
CA LEU A 629 7.63 -20.57 9.22
C LEU A 629 8.10 -21.85 9.90
N GLY A 630 8.65 -22.80 9.16
CA GLY A 630 9.21 -24.02 9.70
C GLY A 630 9.56 -25.07 8.66
N THR A 631 10.51 -25.91 9.02
CA THR A 631 10.97 -27.09 8.28
C THR A 631 10.59 -28.34 9.08
N ARG A 632 10.47 -29.48 8.40
CA ARG A 632 10.29 -30.75 9.10
C ARG A 632 11.59 -31.22 9.73
N GLY A 633 11.47 -32.08 10.73
CA GLY A 633 12.58 -32.88 11.23
C GLY A 633 12.81 -34.11 10.36
N ILE A 634 13.89 -34.83 10.62
CA ILE A 634 14.25 -36.07 9.92
C ILE A 634 14.75 -37.12 10.89
N LEU A 635 14.45 -38.37 10.57
CA LEU A 635 14.90 -39.56 11.26
C LEU A 635 15.09 -40.65 10.21
N THR A 636 16.26 -41.28 10.13
CA THR A 636 16.57 -42.32 9.14
C THR A 636 16.92 -43.63 9.80
N MET A 637 16.60 -44.74 9.14
CA MET A 637 16.83 -46.09 9.67
C MET A 637 17.16 -47.09 8.57
N ASP A 638 17.97 -48.09 8.93
CA ASP A 638 18.13 -49.32 8.18
C ASP A 638 17.34 -50.46 8.83
N ILE A 639 16.73 -51.30 7.99
CA ILE A 639 16.05 -52.52 8.39
C ILE A 639 16.76 -53.69 7.72
N VAL A 640 17.11 -54.73 8.47
CA VAL A 640 17.67 -55.98 7.94
C VAL A 640 16.81 -57.13 8.43
N VAL A 641 16.36 -57.96 7.49
CA VAL A 641 15.51 -59.12 7.73
C VAL A 641 16.30 -60.36 7.36
N LYS A 642 16.50 -61.29 8.29
CA LYS A 642 17.27 -62.53 8.12
C LYS A 642 16.38 -63.74 8.34
N GLY A 643 16.47 -64.74 7.47
CA GLY A 643 15.66 -65.96 7.57
C GLY A 643 16.45 -67.27 7.45
N SER A 644 17.62 -67.24 6.83
CA SER A 644 18.49 -68.43 6.72
C SER A 644 19.96 -68.04 6.71
N ASN A 645 20.85 -69.00 6.99
CA ASN A 645 22.30 -68.78 7.01
C ASN A 645 22.92 -68.67 5.61
N THR A 646 22.14 -68.98 4.56
CA THR A 646 22.57 -68.97 3.16
C THR A 646 21.37 -68.86 2.24
N ASP A 647 21.63 -68.50 0.99
CA ASP A 647 20.64 -68.50 -0.09
C ASP A 647 20.13 -69.93 -0.33
N LEU A 648 18.83 -70.07 -0.51
CA LEU A 648 18.17 -71.36 -0.70
C LEU A 648 17.56 -71.48 -2.10
N HIS A 649 17.58 -72.68 -2.68
CA HIS A 649 16.94 -72.93 -3.97
C HIS A 649 15.41 -72.78 -3.83
N SER A 650 14.81 -71.83 -4.56
CA SER A 650 13.41 -71.44 -4.33
C SER A 650 12.40 -72.54 -4.66
N GLY A 651 12.73 -73.47 -5.55
CA GLY A 651 11.87 -74.63 -5.85
C GLY A 651 11.92 -75.74 -4.79
N VAL A 652 13.05 -75.88 -4.07
CA VAL A 652 13.22 -76.94 -3.06
C VAL A 652 12.68 -76.49 -1.71
N HIS A 653 12.94 -75.22 -1.36
CA HIS A 653 12.60 -74.67 -0.05
C HIS A 653 11.36 -73.76 -0.08
N GLY A 654 10.83 -73.44 -1.26
CA GLY A 654 9.61 -72.66 -1.40
C GLY A 654 8.40 -73.36 -0.77
N GLY A 655 7.74 -72.67 0.17
CA GLY A 655 6.64 -73.23 0.95
C GLY A 655 7.08 -73.97 2.22
N ILE A 656 8.38 -74.15 2.45
CA ILE A 656 8.94 -74.71 3.70
C ILE A 656 9.50 -73.60 4.57
N VAL A 657 10.36 -72.75 4.01
CA VAL A 657 11.00 -71.63 4.73
C VAL A 657 10.32 -70.31 4.37
N PHE A 658 10.24 -69.40 5.34
CA PHE A 658 9.73 -68.06 5.09
C PHE A 658 10.77 -67.23 4.34
N ASN A 659 10.39 -66.61 3.23
CA ASN A 659 11.31 -65.80 2.43
C ASN A 659 11.51 -64.41 3.08
N PRO A 660 12.75 -63.99 3.37
CA PRO A 660 13.03 -62.67 3.94
C PRO A 660 12.47 -61.49 3.13
N ILE A 661 12.38 -61.60 1.80
CA ILE A 661 11.75 -60.57 0.97
C ILE A 661 10.25 -60.47 1.25
N HIS A 662 9.54 -61.60 1.41
CA HIS A 662 8.11 -61.56 1.76
C HIS A 662 7.90 -60.92 3.14
N ALA A 663 8.77 -61.22 4.10
CA ALA A 663 8.71 -60.62 5.43
C ALA A 663 8.97 -59.10 5.37
N LEU A 664 10.01 -58.68 4.65
CA LEU A 664 10.31 -57.26 4.45
C LEU A 664 9.16 -56.51 3.77
N VAL A 665 8.57 -57.07 2.71
CA VAL A 665 7.41 -56.48 2.03
C VAL A 665 6.22 -56.36 2.99
N HIS A 666 5.95 -57.36 3.81
CA HIS A 666 4.88 -57.30 4.81
C HIS A 666 5.13 -56.19 5.84
N ILE A 667 6.34 -56.09 6.39
CA ILE A 667 6.72 -55.07 7.37
C ILE A 667 6.55 -53.66 6.78
N LEU A 668 7.11 -53.43 5.58
CA LEU A 668 7.07 -52.12 4.93
C LEU A 668 5.65 -51.71 4.52
N SER A 669 4.88 -52.63 3.92
CA SER A 669 3.49 -52.35 3.52
C SER A 669 2.57 -52.10 4.71
N SER A 670 2.87 -52.68 5.87
CA SER A 670 2.11 -52.48 7.11
C SER A 670 2.35 -51.14 7.77
N CYS A 671 3.27 -50.30 7.27
CA CYS A 671 3.56 -48.96 7.83
C CYS A 671 2.58 -47.87 7.36
N ARG A 672 1.73 -48.16 6.37
CA ARG A 672 0.71 -47.23 5.85
C ARG A 672 -0.63 -47.93 5.68
N ASP A 673 -1.71 -47.22 5.98
CA ASP A 673 -3.05 -47.68 5.66
C ASP A 673 -3.46 -47.33 4.22
N LYS A 674 -4.66 -47.76 3.81
CA LYS A 674 -5.21 -47.50 2.47
C LYS A 674 -5.52 -46.02 2.23
N GLU A 675 -5.61 -45.21 3.27
CA GLU A 675 -5.79 -43.76 3.20
C GLU A 675 -4.45 -43.00 3.19
N GLY A 676 -3.32 -43.69 3.33
CA GLY A 676 -1.97 -43.11 3.34
C GLY A 676 -1.50 -42.60 4.70
N LYS A 677 -2.18 -42.93 5.80
CA LYS A 677 -1.78 -42.58 7.17
C LYS A 677 -0.76 -43.60 7.69
N ILE A 678 0.20 -43.13 8.49
CA ILE A 678 1.17 -44.01 9.16
C ILE A 678 0.47 -44.82 10.26
N THR A 679 0.74 -46.12 10.31
CA THR A 679 0.05 -47.08 11.20
C THR A 679 0.82 -47.38 12.48
N VAL A 680 2.06 -46.91 12.58
CA VAL A 680 2.91 -47.04 13.78
C VAL A 680 2.14 -46.49 15.00
N PRO A 681 1.84 -47.31 16.03
CA PRO A 681 1.15 -46.85 17.23
C PRO A 681 1.86 -45.66 17.87
N GLY A 682 1.13 -44.68 18.42
CA GLY A 682 1.73 -43.50 19.07
C GLY A 682 2.44 -42.49 18.15
N PHE A 683 2.60 -42.78 16.86
CA PHE A 683 3.34 -41.91 15.91
C PHE A 683 2.74 -40.50 15.79
N TYR A 684 1.42 -40.37 15.98
CA TYR A 684 0.69 -39.10 15.86
C TYR A 684 0.38 -38.44 17.21
N ASP A 685 0.72 -39.04 18.35
CA ASP A 685 0.26 -38.56 19.67
C ASP A 685 0.77 -37.14 20.00
N SER A 686 1.98 -36.82 19.56
CA SER A 686 2.59 -35.49 19.73
C SER A 686 2.25 -34.50 18.60
N VAL A 687 1.56 -34.94 17.54
CA VAL A 687 1.27 -34.11 16.37
C VAL A 687 0.13 -33.14 16.68
N SER A 688 0.44 -31.84 16.65
CA SER A 688 -0.58 -30.80 16.86
C SER A 688 -1.32 -30.51 15.55
N PRO A 689 -2.67 -30.44 15.56
CA PRO A 689 -3.41 -29.94 14.41
C PRO A 689 -3.14 -28.45 14.23
N ILE A 690 -3.13 -27.99 12.98
CA ILE A 690 -3.07 -26.56 12.66
C ILE A 690 -4.45 -25.95 12.91
N ASN A 691 -4.48 -24.79 13.57
CA ASN A 691 -5.72 -24.06 13.79
C ASN A 691 -6.12 -23.25 12.55
N ASP A 692 -7.41 -22.93 12.41
CA ASP A 692 -7.94 -22.27 11.21
C ASP A 692 -7.28 -20.92 10.90
N ARG A 693 -6.87 -20.16 11.93
CA ARG A 693 -6.22 -18.84 11.77
C ARG A 693 -4.81 -18.94 11.21
N GLU A 694 -4.06 -19.97 11.60
CA GLU A 694 -2.77 -20.28 11.01
C GLU A 694 -2.96 -20.76 9.58
N LYS A 695 -3.94 -21.62 9.34
CA LYS A 695 -4.27 -22.16 8.03
C LYS A 695 -4.63 -21.07 7.01
N GLU A 696 -5.40 -20.07 7.41
CA GLU A 696 -5.78 -18.91 6.56
C GLU A 696 -4.58 -18.09 6.07
N ARG A 697 -3.44 -18.16 6.74
CA ARG A 697 -2.22 -17.40 6.39
C ARG A 697 -1.22 -18.21 5.57
N LEU A 698 -1.40 -19.53 5.51
CA LEU A 698 -0.53 -20.41 4.77
C LEU A 698 -0.89 -20.41 3.28
N PHE A 699 0.12 -20.40 2.43
CA PHE A 699 -0.05 -20.60 0.99
C PHE A 699 -0.38 -22.07 0.71
N LEU A 700 -1.67 -22.44 0.72
CA LEU A 700 -2.10 -23.84 0.51
C LEU A 700 -2.63 -24.12 -0.91
N ASP A 701 -2.53 -23.13 -1.81
CA ASP A 701 -2.93 -23.27 -3.21
C ASP A 701 -1.97 -24.21 -3.94
N PHE A 702 -2.50 -25.31 -4.47
CA PHE A 702 -1.73 -26.33 -5.18
C PHE A 702 -2.38 -26.64 -6.52
N ASP A 703 -1.64 -26.48 -7.62
CA ASP A 703 -2.10 -26.86 -8.95
C ASP A 703 -1.58 -28.27 -9.30
N GLU A 704 -2.49 -29.25 -9.27
CA GLU A 704 -2.16 -30.64 -9.59
C GLU A 704 -1.71 -30.83 -11.05
N LYS A 705 -2.21 -30.00 -11.98
CA LYS A 705 -1.82 -30.11 -13.40
C LYS A 705 -0.42 -29.57 -13.60
N GLU A 706 -0.10 -28.44 -12.99
CA GLU A 706 1.24 -27.86 -13.05
C GLU A 706 2.27 -28.81 -12.44
N TYR A 707 1.97 -29.36 -11.26
CA TYR A 707 2.83 -30.36 -10.62
C TYR A 707 3.05 -31.60 -11.51
N HIS A 708 1.97 -32.11 -12.13
CA HIS A 708 2.09 -33.26 -13.04
C HIS A 708 2.89 -32.92 -14.31
N GLN A 709 2.73 -31.72 -14.87
CA GLN A 709 3.50 -31.27 -16.02
C GLN A 709 4.99 -31.12 -15.70
N ALA A 710 5.31 -30.60 -14.51
CA ALA A 710 6.70 -30.38 -14.08
C ALA A 710 7.42 -31.68 -13.72
N PHE A 711 6.76 -32.58 -12.97
CA PHE A 711 7.43 -33.73 -12.35
C PHE A 711 6.94 -35.10 -12.87
N GLY A 712 5.90 -35.15 -13.70
CA GLY A 712 5.31 -36.39 -14.20
C GLY A 712 4.55 -37.22 -13.15
N ALA A 713 4.38 -36.71 -11.93
CA ALA A 713 3.77 -37.42 -10.80
C ALA A 713 2.37 -36.89 -10.45
N LEU A 714 1.53 -37.73 -9.83
CA LEU A 714 0.25 -37.32 -9.27
C LEU A 714 0.36 -37.23 -7.73
N PRO A 715 -0.20 -36.19 -7.08
CA PRO A 715 -0.01 -35.92 -5.66
C PRO A 715 -0.88 -36.82 -4.74
N THR A 716 -0.89 -38.12 -4.97
CA THR A 716 -1.81 -39.10 -4.33
C THR A 716 -1.19 -39.90 -3.18
N GLY A 717 0.10 -39.68 -2.89
CA GLY A 717 0.91 -40.55 -2.04
C GLY A 717 0.77 -40.39 -0.53
N GLY A 718 -0.31 -39.80 0.01
CA GLY A 718 -0.47 -39.64 1.46
C GLY A 718 -1.93 -39.47 1.89
N GLU A 719 -2.16 -39.02 3.13
CA GLU A 719 -3.49 -38.84 3.75
C GLU A 719 -4.53 -38.19 2.79
N THR A 720 -5.45 -38.99 2.27
CA THR A 720 -6.39 -38.59 1.20
C THR A 720 -7.39 -37.49 1.57
N ARG A 721 -7.57 -37.23 2.88
CA ARG A 721 -8.50 -36.20 3.40
C ARG A 721 -7.91 -34.79 3.46
N LEU A 722 -6.61 -34.65 3.19
CA LEU A 722 -5.89 -33.38 3.27
C LEU A 722 -5.48 -32.92 1.87
N THR A 723 -5.23 -31.63 1.69
CA THR A 723 -4.62 -31.14 0.44
C THR A 723 -3.15 -31.58 0.34
N PRO A 724 -2.54 -31.56 -0.86
CA PRO A 724 -1.12 -31.89 -1.03
C PRO A 724 -0.18 -31.11 -0.10
N PHE A 725 -0.35 -29.78 0.03
CA PHE A 725 0.50 -28.99 0.93
C PHE A 725 0.19 -29.20 2.41
N GLU A 726 -1.07 -29.44 2.79
CA GLU A 726 -1.37 -29.84 4.16
C GLU A 726 -0.62 -31.14 4.53
N ARG A 727 -0.65 -32.14 3.64
CA ARG A 727 0.15 -33.36 3.80
C ARG A 727 1.62 -33.04 3.89
N ALA A 728 2.15 -32.27 2.95
CA ALA A 728 3.58 -32.02 2.77
C ALA A 728 4.22 -31.14 3.85
N TRP A 729 3.44 -30.37 4.60
CA TRP A 729 3.98 -29.35 5.52
C TRP A 729 3.62 -29.56 6.99
N THR A 730 2.53 -30.28 7.24
CA THR A 730 1.87 -30.27 8.55
C THR A 730 1.73 -31.66 9.15
N ARG A 731 1.93 -32.69 8.32
CA ARG A 731 1.83 -34.10 8.71
C ARG A 731 3.20 -34.75 8.69
N PRO A 732 3.48 -35.70 9.60
CA PRO A 732 4.68 -36.51 9.48
C PRO A 732 4.55 -37.53 8.34
N THR A 733 5.68 -38.00 7.83
CA THR A 733 5.72 -39.03 6.78
C THR A 733 6.67 -40.15 7.16
N LEU A 734 6.51 -41.32 6.52
CA LEU A 734 7.45 -42.43 6.56
C LEU A 734 7.61 -42.95 5.13
N GLU A 735 8.79 -42.78 4.55
CA GLU A 735 9.10 -43.14 3.16
C GLU A 735 10.08 -44.31 3.09
N ILE A 736 9.95 -45.11 2.03
CA ILE A 736 10.89 -46.18 1.69
C ILE A 736 11.87 -45.62 0.69
N ASN A 737 13.13 -45.47 1.10
CA ASN A 737 14.18 -44.85 0.28
C ASN A 737 14.99 -45.88 -0.51
N GLY A 738 14.99 -47.14 -0.08
CA GLY A 738 15.67 -48.22 -0.80
C GLY A 738 15.24 -49.60 -0.31
N ILE A 739 15.25 -50.58 -1.22
CA ILE A 739 14.97 -51.99 -0.93
C ILE A 739 16.03 -52.83 -1.63
N HIS A 740 16.62 -53.79 -0.93
CA HIS A 740 17.61 -54.72 -1.45
C HIS A 740 17.34 -56.16 -0.97
N GLY A 741 17.51 -57.13 -1.86
CA GLY A 741 17.38 -58.55 -1.53
C GLY A 741 17.25 -59.41 -2.79
N GLY A 742 17.62 -60.69 -2.70
CA GLY A 742 17.50 -61.62 -3.82
C GLY A 742 18.52 -61.34 -4.94
N TYR A 743 18.13 -61.64 -6.17
CA TYR A 743 18.96 -61.44 -7.36
C TYR A 743 18.47 -60.23 -8.16
N THR A 744 19.33 -59.23 -8.32
CA THR A 744 19.01 -57.94 -8.98
C THR A 744 19.82 -57.69 -10.25
N GLY A 745 20.62 -58.68 -10.71
CA GLY A 745 21.37 -58.60 -11.96
C GLY A 745 20.56 -59.06 -13.17
N ASP A 746 21.18 -59.03 -14.35
CA ASP A 746 20.54 -59.46 -15.59
C ASP A 746 20.12 -60.94 -15.56
N GLY A 747 18.99 -61.28 -16.18
CA GLY A 747 18.47 -62.65 -16.22
C GLY A 747 17.64 -63.02 -14.97
N PHE A 748 17.63 -64.30 -14.60
CA PHE A 748 16.79 -64.80 -13.50
C PHE A 748 17.54 -65.84 -12.64
N LYS A 749 17.35 -65.78 -11.31
CA LYS A 749 17.89 -66.75 -10.34
C LYS A 749 16.75 -67.24 -9.43
N THR A 750 16.49 -68.54 -9.43
CA THR A 750 15.48 -69.21 -8.58
C THR A 750 15.97 -69.35 -7.12
N VAL A 751 15.95 -68.23 -6.38
CA VAL A 751 16.53 -68.15 -5.03
C VAL A 751 15.56 -67.57 -4.00
N ILE A 752 15.60 -68.11 -2.79
CA ILE A 752 15.13 -67.46 -1.57
C ILE A 752 16.38 -66.90 -0.89
N PRO A 753 16.53 -65.57 -0.79
CA PRO A 753 17.75 -65.00 -0.23
C PRO A 753 17.85 -65.29 1.27
N ALA A 754 19.08 -65.37 1.77
CA ALA A 754 19.37 -65.46 3.20
C ALA A 754 18.81 -64.27 4.01
N GLN A 755 18.89 -63.08 3.40
CA GLN A 755 18.50 -61.82 4.00
C GLN A 755 17.95 -60.83 2.96
N ALA A 756 17.20 -59.84 3.44
CA ALA A 756 16.76 -58.67 2.69
C ALA A 756 16.88 -57.42 3.58
N SER A 757 17.01 -56.24 2.98
CA SER A 757 17.17 -54.99 3.73
C SER A 757 16.43 -53.83 3.08
N ALA A 758 16.07 -52.83 3.87
CA ALA A 758 15.51 -51.58 3.38
C ALA A 758 16.08 -50.37 4.12
N LYS A 759 16.03 -49.21 3.46
CA LYS A 759 16.31 -47.90 4.04
C LYS A 759 15.00 -47.12 4.12
N ILE A 760 14.69 -46.58 5.30
CA ILE A 760 13.50 -45.75 5.50
C ILE A 760 13.85 -44.41 6.13
N SER A 761 12.99 -43.42 5.91
CA SER A 761 13.08 -42.11 6.54
C SER A 761 11.72 -41.68 7.07
N CYS A 762 11.72 -41.05 8.24
CA CYS A 762 10.57 -40.37 8.79
C CYS A 762 10.80 -38.87 8.74
N ARG A 763 9.87 -38.12 8.14
CA ARG A 763 9.85 -36.66 8.32
C ARG A 763 8.96 -36.33 9.51
N LEU A 764 9.52 -35.59 10.45
CA LEU A 764 8.89 -35.27 11.73
C LEU A 764 8.31 -33.85 11.70
N VAL A 765 7.24 -33.63 12.45
CA VAL A 765 6.61 -32.32 12.61
C VAL A 765 6.77 -31.82 14.05
N PRO A 766 6.44 -30.56 14.36
CA PRO A 766 6.71 -29.99 15.67
C PRO A 766 6.15 -30.83 16.83
N ARG A 767 6.91 -30.87 17.93
CA ARG A 767 6.71 -31.70 19.14
C ARG A 767 6.98 -33.19 18.98
N GLN A 768 7.31 -33.68 17.80
CA GLN A 768 7.89 -35.03 17.68
C GLN A 768 9.39 -34.97 17.94
N ASP A 769 9.81 -35.66 19.00
CA ASP A 769 11.22 -35.84 19.35
C ASP A 769 11.77 -37.09 18.63
N PRO A 770 12.80 -36.96 17.77
CA PRO A 770 13.40 -38.12 17.11
C PRO A 770 13.86 -39.22 18.08
N LYS A 771 14.31 -38.86 19.30
CA LYS A 771 14.75 -39.82 20.33
C LYS A 771 13.60 -40.66 20.89
N GLN A 772 12.36 -40.20 20.73
CA GLN A 772 11.16 -40.93 21.13
C GLN A 772 10.54 -41.69 19.96
N ILE A 773 10.45 -41.04 18.79
CA ILE A 773 9.84 -41.64 17.59
C ILE A 773 10.71 -42.78 17.03
N GLY A 774 12.03 -42.65 17.10
CA GLY A 774 12.98 -43.67 16.62
C GLY A 774 12.73 -45.06 17.21
N PRO A 775 12.83 -45.21 18.54
CA PRO A 775 12.52 -46.45 19.22
C PRO A 775 11.10 -46.96 18.92
N LEU A 776 10.11 -46.06 18.87
CA LEU A 776 8.71 -46.42 18.64
C LEU A 776 8.51 -47.11 17.27
N VAL A 777 9.09 -46.53 16.22
CA VAL A 777 9.05 -47.10 14.86
C VAL A 777 9.83 -48.42 14.84
N ALA A 778 11.03 -48.47 15.44
CA ALA A 778 11.86 -49.67 15.46
C ALA A 778 11.18 -50.86 16.16
N GLU A 779 10.51 -50.63 17.30
CA GLU A 779 9.76 -51.66 18.02
C GLU A 779 8.55 -52.16 17.22
N TYR A 780 7.81 -51.25 16.57
CA TYR A 780 6.70 -51.64 15.72
C TYR A 780 7.15 -52.52 14.55
N LEU A 781 8.21 -52.12 13.83
CA LEU A 781 8.76 -52.90 12.72
C LEU A 781 9.19 -54.31 13.14
N LYS A 782 9.84 -54.43 14.32
CA LYS A 782 10.23 -55.73 14.89
C LYS A 782 9.02 -56.58 15.29
N SER A 783 7.96 -55.95 15.80
CA SER A 783 6.74 -56.66 16.22
C SER A 783 5.99 -57.33 15.06
N LEU A 784 6.23 -56.89 13.83
CA LEU A 784 5.65 -57.45 12.60
C LEU A 784 6.43 -58.65 12.03
N ALA A 785 7.53 -59.05 12.69
CA ALA A 785 8.35 -60.16 12.23
C ALA A 785 7.55 -61.49 12.23
N PRO A 786 7.47 -62.20 11.10
CA PRO A 786 6.93 -63.55 11.06
C PRO A 786 7.76 -64.51 11.94
N GLU A 787 7.14 -65.59 12.38
CA GLU A 787 7.84 -66.62 13.15
C GLU A 787 9.04 -67.18 12.35
N GLY A 788 10.20 -67.28 13.01
CA GLY A 788 11.45 -67.75 12.39
C GLY A 788 12.20 -66.71 11.57
N ILE A 789 11.73 -65.47 11.49
CA ILE A 789 12.42 -64.35 10.86
C ILE A 789 12.99 -63.40 11.92
N GLU A 790 14.27 -63.07 11.78
CA GLU A 790 14.94 -62.08 12.61
C GLU A 790 14.89 -60.71 11.92
N VAL A 791 14.53 -59.66 12.68
CA VAL A 791 14.45 -58.28 12.21
C VAL A 791 15.34 -57.39 13.05
N GLU A 792 16.37 -56.83 12.42
CA GLU A 792 17.25 -55.83 12.98
C GLU A 792 16.84 -54.45 12.44
N VAL A 793 16.74 -53.47 13.33
CA VAL A 793 16.49 -52.07 12.95
C VAL A 793 17.58 -51.21 13.58
N ASN A 794 18.29 -50.47 12.73
CA ASN A 794 19.33 -49.54 13.13
C ASN A 794 18.85 -48.11 12.88
N VAL A 795 18.68 -47.32 13.93
CA VAL A 795 18.33 -45.90 13.83
C VAL A 795 19.62 -45.09 13.69
N HIS A 796 19.72 -44.29 12.63
CA HIS A 796 20.95 -43.53 12.36
C HIS A 796 21.14 -42.35 13.33
N PRO A 797 22.40 -41.99 13.63
CA PRO A 797 22.72 -40.68 14.20
C PRO A 797 22.41 -39.56 13.19
N GLY A 798 22.31 -38.29 13.63
CA GLY A 798 21.99 -37.15 12.75
C GLY A 798 20.49 -36.84 12.58
N SER A 799 19.63 -37.40 13.44
CA SER A 799 18.20 -37.09 13.43
C SER A 799 17.90 -35.68 13.98
N GLY A 800 17.20 -34.85 13.21
CA GLY A 800 16.85 -33.47 13.60
C GLY A 800 15.36 -33.32 13.96
N SER A 801 15.06 -32.52 14.98
CA SER A 801 13.69 -32.11 15.28
C SER A 801 13.14 -31.18 14.19
N ALA A 802 11.81 -31.00 14.12
CA ALA A 802 11.23 -29.96 13.28
C ALA A 802 11.50 -28.56 13.85
N CYS A 803 11.70 -27.57 12.98
CA CYS A 803 11.86 -26.17 13.37
C CYS A 803 10.56 -25.39 13.12
N ARG A 804 10.20 -24.47 14.02
CA ARG A 804 9.09 -23.52 13.85
C ARG A 804 9.48 -22.13 14.34
N SER A 805 9.26 -21.14 13.49
CA SER A 805 9.37 -19.72 13.82
C SER A 805 8.02 -19.19 14.33
N ASP A 806 8.02 -18.29 15.31
CA ASP A 806 6.79 -17.56 15.68
C ASP A 806 6.53 -16.49 14.62
N ILE A 807 5.38 -16.57 13.95
CA ILE A 807 4.93 -15.57 12.98
C ILE A 807 4.90 -14.15 13.57
N ARG A 808 4.73 -14.02 14.89
CA ARG A 808 4.70 -12.73 15.62
C ARG A 808 6.07 -12.23 16.04
N SER A 809 7.13 -13.01 15.80
CA SER A 809 8.52 -12.57 15.99
C SER A 809 8.71 -11.21 15.35
N LYS A 810 9.41 -10.31 16.05
CA LYS A 810 9.79 -9.02 15.45
C LYS A 810 10.71 -9.23 14.25
N GLY A 811 11.59 -10.22 14.30
CA GLY A 811 12.45 -10.59 13.18
C GLY A 811 11.65 -11.06 11.98
N VAL A 812 10.73 -12.03 12.16
CA VAL A 812 9.83 -12.49 11.08
C VAL A 812 9.04 -11.32 10.49
N GLN A 813 8.43 -10.48 11.33
CA GLN A 813 7.64 -9.33 10.84
C GLN A 813 8.50 -8.29 10.10
N ALA A 814 9.75 -8.06 10.53
CA ALA A 814 10.69 -7.16 9.86
C ALA A 814 11.03 -7.63 8.44
N PHE A 815 11.28 -8.92 8.28
CA PHE A 815 11.53 -9.52 6.96
C PHE A 815 10.25 -9.65 6.14
N SER A 816 9.10 -10.00 6.74
CA SER A 816 7.81 -10.04 6.02
C SER A 816 7.55 -8.71 5.32
N LYS A 817 7.73 -7.60 6.05
CA LYS A 817 7.59 -6.24 5.50
C LYS A 817 8.60 -5.96 4.38
N ALA A 818 9.83 -6.45 4.50
CA ALA A 818 10.85 -6.29 3.46
C ALA A 818 10.48 -7.05 2.17
N TYR A 819 9.95 -8.27 2.28
CA TYR A 819 9.42 -9.01 1.13
C TYR A 819 8.26 -8.25 0.48
N GLU A 820 7.28 -7.77 1.25
CA GLU A 820 6.14 -7.02 0.70
C GLU A 820 6.57 -5.77 -0.07
N GLU A 821 7.54 -5.03 0.47
CA GLU A 821 8.07 -3.82 -0.15
C GLU A 821 8.83 -4.11 -1.45
N VAL A 822 9.67 -5.15 -1.45
CA VAL A 822 10.50 -5.48 -2.62
C VAL A 822 9.67 -6.06 -3.75
N PHE A 823 8.70 -6.93 -3.44
CA PHE A 823 7.82 -7.55 -4.42
C PHE A 823 6.62 -6.66 -4.81
N GLY A 824 6.23 -5.72 -3.96
CA GLY A 824 5.01 -4.92 -4.15
C GLY A 824 3.72 -5.74 -4.05
N GLN A 825 3.77 -6.90 -3.36
CA GLN A 825 2.67 -7.84 -3.19
C GLN A 825 2.54 -8.22 -1.70
N PRO A 826 1.34 -8.59 -1.20
CA PRO A 826 1.16 -9.08 0.17
C PRO A 826 1.98 -10.35 0.44
N ILE A 827 2.54 -10.46 1.65
CA ILE A 827 3.33 -11.62 2.06
C ILE A 827 2.45 -12.85 2.27
N SER A 828 2.92 -14.00 1.81
CA SER A 828 2.38 -15.31 2.20
C SER A 828 3.29 -16.01 3.20
N TYR A 829 2.77 -17.01 3.91
CA TYR A 829 3.59 -17.86 4.77
C TYR A 829 3.59 -19.29 4.26
N THR A 830 4.72 -19.94 4.34
CA THR A 830 4.91 -21.33 3.90
C THR A 830 5.48 -22.17 5.02
N TYR A 831 5.47 -23.47 4.81
CA TYR A 831 6.31 -24.40 5.52
C TYR A 831 7.11 -25.18 4.48
N GLU A 832 8.20 -25.83 4.90
CA GLU A 832 9.02 -26.64 4.01
C GLU A 832 8.94 -28.11 4.41
N GLY A 833 8.79 -28.98 3.41
CA GLY A 833 8.69 -30.42 3.62
C GLY A 833 10.04 -31.08 3.90
N GLY A 834 11.13 -30.42 3.50
CA GLY A 834 12.52 -30.78 3.76
C GLY A 834 12.97 -30.50 5.20
N SER A 835 14.24 -30.81 5.47
CA SER A 835 14.89 -30.63 6.77
C SER A 835 16.27 -30.05 6.54
N ILE A 836 16.64 -29.07 7.37
CA ILE A 836 18.00 -28.56 7.51
C ILE A 836 18.37 -28.85 8.97
N PRO A 837 19.03 -29.99 9.24
CA PRO A 837 19.17 -30.53 10.60
C PRO A 837 19.84 -29.56 11.58
N ILE A 838 20.79 -28.76 11.10
CA ILE A 838 21.62 -27.89 11.93
C ILE A 838 20.84 -26.71 12.55
N ILE A 839 19.68 -26.34 11.99
CA ILE A 839 18.91 -25.16 12.45
C ILE A 839 18.63 -25.20 13.95
N ASN A 840 18.17 -26.34 14.46
CA ASN A 840 17.81 -26.44 15.88
C ASN A 840 19.04 -26.40 16.77
N ALA A 841 20.10 -27.13 16.42
CA ALA A 841 21.33 -27.14 17.18
C ALA A 841 21.98 -25.75 17.22
N LEU A 842 21.98 -25.04 16.08
CA LEU A 842 22.49 -23.67 15.98
C LEU A 842 21.61 -22.67 16.73
N SER A 843 20.29 -22.80 16.68
CA SER A 843 19.34 -21.98 17.46
C SER A 843 19.54 -22.18 18.96
N GLU A 844 19.71 -23.42 19.42
CA GLU A 844 19.97 -23.72 20.84
C GLU A 844 21.32 -23.16 21.30
N ALA A 845 22.39 -23.39 20.52
CA ALA A 845 23.73 -22.90 20.84
C ALA A 845 23.78 -21.37 20.90
N SER A 846 23.16 -20.69 19.93
CA SER A 846 23.08 -19.24 19.87
C SER A 846 22.07 -18.63 20.84
N GLY A 847 21.05 -19.38 21.27
CA GLY A 847 19.90 -18.88 22.04
C GLY A 847 18.97 -17.96 21.23
N SER A 848 18.99 -18.07 19.90
CA SER A 848 18.33 -17.12 19.00
C SER A 848 16.96 -17.61 18.52
N GLU A 849 16.07 -16.66 18.23
CA GLU A 849 14.82 -16.93 17.52
C GLU A 849 15.09 -17.15 16.02
N VAL A 850 14.57 -18.25 15.46
CA VAL A 850 14.84 -18.62 14.06
C VAL A 850 13.94 -17.85 13.10
N ILE A 851 14.53 -17.35 12.01
CA ILE A 851 13.88 -16.75 10.86
C ILE A 851 14.33 -17.54 9.62
N LEU A 852 13.38 -17.99 8.83
CA LEU A 852 13.63 -18.87 7.70
C LEU A 852 13.34 -18.11 6.41
N LEU A 853 14.40 -17.81 5.65
CA LEU A 853 14.38 -16.91 4.51
C LEU A 853 14.93 -17.60 3.27
N GLY A 854 14.53 -17.11 2.11
CA GLY A 854 15.14 -17.50 0.86
C GLY A 854 14.32 -17.15 -0.37
N LEU A 855 14.89 -17.43 -1.54
CA LEU A 855 14.32 -17.09 -2.85
C LEU A 855 14.48 -18.22 -3.88
N GLY A 856 14.80 -19.44 -3.45
CA GLY A 856 14.77 -20.62 -4.33
C GLY A 856 13.38 -20.85 -4.94
N LEU A 857 13.34 -21.49 -6.11
CA LEU A 857 12.11 -21.93 -6.77
C LEU A 857 12.17 -23.44 -7.02
N ALA A 858 11.01 -24.08 -7.08
CA ALA A 858 10.92 -25.52 -7.28
C ALA A 858 11.51 -25.99 -8.62
N ASP A 859 11.55 -25.12 -9.63
CA ASP A 859 12.10 -25.38 -10.96
C ASP A 859 13.57 -25.01 -11.11
N ASP A 860 14.27 -24.58 -10.04
CA ASP A 860 15.70 -24.24 -10.07
C ASP A 860 16.62 -25.44 -10.25
N TYR A 861 16.08 -26.67 -10.23
CA TYR A 861 16.80 -27.94 -10.36
C TYR A 861 17.90 -28.12 -9.31
N MET A 862 17.61 -27.75 -8.07
CA MET A 862 18.44 -28.08 -6.89
C MET A 862 18.85 -29.56 -6.92
N HIS A 863 20.14 -29.81 -6.69
CA HIS A 863 20.77 -31.15 -6.71
C HIS A 863 20.76 -31.87 -8.08
N ALA A 864 20.19 -31.29 -9.13
CA ALA A 864 20.10 -31.90 -10.46
C ALA A 864 20.93 -31.15 -11.53
N PRO A 865 21.15 -31.76 -12.72
CA PRO A 865 21.80 -31.08 -13.83
C PRO A 865 21.07 -29.83 -14.29
N ASN A 866 21.83 -28.80 -14.68
CA ASN A 866 21.31 -27.49 -15.08
C ASN A 866 20.64 -26.70 -13.94
N GLU A 867 21.10 -26.91 -12.70
CA GLU A 867 20.80 -26.03 -11.58
C GLU A 867 21.01 -24.56 -11.98
N HIS A 868 20.08 -23.70 -11.59
CA HIS A 868 20.12 -22.30 -11.97
C HIS A 868 19.44 -21.38 -10.96
N PHE A 869 19.71 -20.08 -11.10
CA PHE A 869 19.11 -19.05 -10.27
C PHE A 869 18.82 -17.78 -11.08
N GLY A 870 17.74 -17.07 -10.71
CA GLY A 870 17.32 -15.84 -11.40
C GLY A 870 18.22 -14.66 -11.04
N ILE A 871 18.71 -13.92 -12.03
CA ILE A 871 19.52 -12.72 -11.79
C ILE A 871 18.68 -11.65 -11.07
N ASP A 872 17.38 -11.56 -11.38
CA ASP A 872 16.44 -10.68 -10.67
C ASP A 872 16.32 -11.04 -9.18
N ARG A 873 16.44 -12.32 -8.83
CA ARG A 873 16.38 -12.81 -7.45
C ARG A 873 17.63 -12.47 -6.65
N LEU A 874 18.79 -12.29 -7.29
CA LEU A 874 19.98 -11.73 -6.61
C LEU A 874 19.72 -10.29 -6.13
N GLU A 875 19.11 -9.46 -6.98
CA GLU A 875 18.70 -8.10 -6.60
C GLU A 875 17.64 -8.13 -5.49
N LYS A 876 16.56 -8.89 -5.69
CA LYS A 876 15.47 -8.99 -4.71
C LYS A 876 16.01 -9.45 -3.35
N GLY A 877 16.84 -10.50 -3.32
CA GLY A 877 17.44 -11.02 -2.10
C GLY A 877 18.31 -10.00 -1.39
N ALA A 878 19.13 -9.25 -2.13
CA ALA A 878 19.98 -8.20 -1.56
C ALA A 878 19.15 -7.08 -0.92
N LEU A 879 18.07 -6.66 -1.59
CA LEU A 879 17.17 -5.63 -1.10
C LEU A 879 16.35 -6.10 0.12
N ILE A 880 15.85 -7.34 0.09
CA ILE A 880 15.09 -7.95 1.18
C ILE A 880 15.97 -8.05 2.42
N MET A 881 17.18 -8.58 2.28
CA MET A 881 18.11 -8.70 3.39
C MET A 881 18.49 -7.33 3.96
N ALA A 882 18.78 -6.34 3.10
CA ALA A 882 19.12 -4.99 3.56
C ALA A 882 17.95 -4.30 4.28
N LEU A 883 16.74 -4.37 3.74
CA LEU A 883 15.54 -3.79 4.35
C LEU A 883 15.12 -4.52 5.62
N GLY A 884 15.21 -5.86 5.65
CA GLY A 884 14.94 -6.67 6.83
C GLY A 884 15.84 -6.26 7.99
N ILE A 885 17.15 -6.14 7.74
CA ILE A 885 18.12 -5.66 8.72
C ILE A 885 17.82 -4.22 9.20
N LEU A 886 17.34 -3.34 8.32
CA LEU A 886 16.93 -1.97 8.69
C LEU A 886 15.62 -1.92 9.50
N ASN A 887 14.76 -2.93 9.36
CA ASN A 887 13.46 -3.01 10.02
C ASN A 887 13.53 -3.67 11.41
N ILE A 888 14.61 -4.38 11.73
CA ILE A 888 14.95 -4.89 13.08
C ILE A 888 15.38 -3.72 13.97
#